data_AF-A0A292Q6F6-F1
#
_entry.id   AF-A0A292Q6F6-F1
#
_cell.length_a   1.000
_cell.length_b   1.000
_cell.length_c   1.000
_cell.angle_alpha   90.00
_cell.angle_beta   90.00
_cell.angle_gamma   90.00
#
_symmetry.space_group_name_H-M   'P 1'
#
loop_
_entity.id
_entity.type
_entity.pdbx_description
1 polymer ?
#
loop_
_entity_poly.entity_id
_entity_poly.type
_entity_poly.pdbx_seq_one_letter_code
_entity_poly.pdbx_strand_id
1 'polypeptide(L)'
;MSELHFTPILHPPLGASSTCFRGSPIKFHALMQIDASKDAIINPAERFTVLLWYSTDGRGTWAPAPFEEISLYNGWEKMQRPGRRDLFVLDLDYDSELGPLQFCLKYRLGDGPWLWAGSRIGGVDGRVVFQGPCEYVIPKDIIGIVPESGWDSHAITLKDGYQVTEYGCSVRGEGILELPFGKPVGLVERWMALAKIATPWMGPLHGTKNIFIQKDALLAMFQRAHDGAHVVLLPVSGLEGGSTYLTSDTEGDGQLVVRSMGDHEKCYGGERDVKLLMGFGPDPRGTVACVFNHLKRKIKEKQDKATDSYTGSNNSSTYPGDSQERSPWEDGVTYCTWNGLGWDLSENKILDALEELGKSGIQGKRHIRSLSAGLAEVIVQSPTLLSMITGKLCGTWSSFEANEKFPGGLKGIINKVRERFPDIKHIGIWHALHGYWDGITPNSALAEKYKTIEVPWRDNVNAITRNLTMIDPEDVGRFYDDFYKQVFLSESGIDCVKTDVQCRIEELTSGTDRARLAGPYQEAFRKSAIKYFDQRVIYCMSHVPQILYTALLRDDGLKVFLRYSTAHPDPVLICLQDFYPNLPQSHSWHIFANAMNMILFGQLHILPDWDMFQTSLPQYASIHAAARCLSGGPIFITDSPESHDQHLVSSMVSTTPSSRTPRALRPSEMAYAIDPYLGYRSSRLLCVKNSYLNASGMVHLLGVFNVSSTYLVELVRAFWPSGGEWVIRGHNNQNVKKPEGELMVVGLEAGDWEIFTAATVKDGVAVLGLKENMTGAAAISRWSVETGKEGKKIEVELRALGTLVVYIEGLEPVVIPPIKGESSPEKLQLGVYPVVYENCLEIELLKGEGAMESTLDPMIEKGTLTCTINIDMAARLSAIQIS
;
A
#
# COMPACT_ATOMS: atom_id res chain seq x y z
N MET A 1 -38.68 18.55 -15.50
CA MET A 1 -37.35 17.99 -15.85
C MET A 1 -37.02 16.95 -14.80
N SER A 2 -36.63 15.73 -15.19
CA SER A 2 -36.47 14.64 -14.22
C SER A 2 -35.26 14.88 -13.32
N GLU A 3 -35.33 14.36 -12.10
CA GLU A 3 -34.26 14.35 -11.10
C GLU A 3 -33.01 13.56 -11.52
N LEU A 4 -32.79 13.25 -12.81
CA LEU A 4 -31.66 12.42 -13.29
C LEU A 4 -30.57 13.23 -14.01
N HIS A 5 -30.69 14.56 -14.10
CA HIS A 5 -29.85 15.38 -14.99
C HIS A 5 -28.72 16.18 -14.33
N PHE A 6 -28.70 16.29 -13.00
CA PHE A 6 -27.76 17.14 -12.25
C PHE A 6 -26.96 16.29 -11.26
N THR A 7 -25.64 16.42 -11.18
CA THR A 7 -24.85 15.71 -10.18
C THR A 7 -24.36 16.72 -9.13
N PRO A 8 -25.03 16.83 -7.97
CA PRO A 8 -24.54 17.63 -6.86
C PRO A 8 -23.38 16.91 -6.16
N ILE A 9 -22.27 17.60 -5.98
CA ILE A 9 -21.10 17.13 -5.24
C ILE A 9 -20.85 18.13 -4.11
N LEU A 10 -20.55 17.65 -2.91
CA LEU A 10 -20.39 18.50 -1.73
C LEU A 10 -19.10 18.15 -0.99
N HIS A 11 -18.47 19.17 -0.40
CA HIS A 11 -17.42 19.03 0.59
C HIS A 11 -17.73 19.94 1.78
N PRO A 12 -17.75 19.47 3.04
CA PRO A 12 -17.81 18.07 3.48
C PRO A 12 -18.81 17.18 2.72
N PRO A 13 -18.46 15.92 2.39
CA PRO A 13 -19.31 15.06 1.58
C PRO A 13 -20.58 14.59 2.31
N LEU A 14 -21.65 14.37 1.54
CA LEU A 14 -22.84 13.67 2.02
C LEU A 14 -22.54 12.17 2.18
N GLY A 15 -23.28 11.49 3.04
CA GLY A 15 -23.10 10.05 3.27
C GLY A 15 -21.83 9.68 4.06
N ALA A 16 -21.09 10.67 4.55
CA ALA A 16 -19.88 10.48 5.33
C ALA A 16 -19.75 11.54 6.43
N SER A 17 -18.88 11.25 7.40
CA SER A 17 -18.57 12.15 8.50
C SER A 17 -17.24 12.85 8.25
N SER A 18 -17.22 14.18 8.39
CA SER A 18 -16.01 15.00 8.34
C SER A 18 -15.67 15.55 9.71
N THR A 19 -14.41 15.90 9.92
CA THR A 19 -13.93 16.43 11.20
C THR A 19 -13.43 17.85 11.02
N CYS A 20 -13.88 18.75 11.88
CA CYS A 20 -13.46 20.15 11.95
C CYS A 20 -12.95 20.47 13.36
N PHE A 21 -12.02 21.42 13.48
CA PHE A 21 -11.60 21.89 14.80
C PHE A 21 -12.70 22.73 15.46
N ARG A 22 -12.87 22.58 16.78
CA ARG A 22 -13.80 23.42 17.57
C ARG A 22 -13.45 24.89 17.41
N GLY A 23 -14.49 25.73 17.31
CA GLY A 23 -14.36 27.18 17.12
C GLY A 23 -13.85 27.63 15.75
N SER A 24 -13.65 26.71 14.78
CA SER A 24 -13.34 27.07 13.40
C SER A 24 -14.61 27.11 12.54
N PRO A 25 -14.77 28.10 11.64
CA PRO A 25 -15.90 28.13 10.71
C PRO A 25 -15.88 26.90 9.80
N ILE A 26 -17.07 26.42 9.42
CA ILE A 26 -17.20 25.25 8.56
C ILE A 26 -17.35 25.73 7.13
N LYS A 27 -16.36 25.44 6.30
CA LYS A 27 -16.39 25.82 4.89
C LYS A 27 -16.96 24.70 4.03
N PHE A 28 -18.12 24.97 3.43
CA PHE A 28 -18.77 24.09 2.48
C PHE A 28 -18.45 24.52 1.05
N HIS A 29 -18.21 23.56 0.17
CA HIS A 29 -18.11 23.74 -1.27
C HIS A 29 -19.08 22.81 -1.97
N ALA A 30 -19.99 23.35 -2.77
CA ALA A 30 -20.92 22.58 -3.57
C ALA A 30 -20.59 22.76 -5.05
N LEU A 31 -20.40 21.66 -5.77
CA LEU A 31 -20.20 21.65 -7.21
C LEU A 31 -21.44 21.04 -7.87
N MET A 32 -22.08 21.81 -8.74
CA MET A 32 -23.23 21.37 -9.52
C MET A 32 -22.80 21.03 -10.92
N GLN A 33 -22.87 19.76 -11.31
CA GLN A 33 -22.49 19.29 -12.64
C GLN A 33 -23.72 18.97 -13.51
N ILE A 34 -23.67 19.41 -14.77
CA ILE A 34 -24.64 19.10 -15.84
C ILE A 34 -23.92 18.26 -16.91
N ASP A 35 -24.50 17.14 -17.34
CA ASP A 35 -23.93 16.30 -18.41
C ASP A 35 -23.99 17.00 -19.78
N ALA A 36 -22.88 17.02 -20.54
CA ALA A 36 -22.79 17.66 -21.86
C ALA A 36 -23.83 17.18 -22.88
N SER A 37 -24.26 15.92 -22.82
CA SER A 37 -25.30 15.39 -23.73
C SER A 37 -26.65 16.12 -23.59
N LYS A 38 -26.82 16.90 -22.51
CA LYS A 38 -28.04 17.64 -22.18
C LYS A 38 -27.79 19.13 -21.89
N ASP A 39 -26.54 19.56 -21.70
CA ASP A 39 -26.18 20.98 -21.58
C ASP A 39 -26.67 21.81 -22.78
N ALA A 40 -26.67 21.22 -23.98
CA ALA A 40 -27.19 21.86 -25.19
C ALA A 40 -28.71 22.18 -25.18
N ILE A 41 -29.47 21.61 -24.24
CA ILE A 41 -30.94 21.78 -24.12
C ILE A 41 -31.28 22.76 -22.99
N ILE A 42 -30.35 23.01 -22.07
CA ILE A 42 -30.53 23.91 -20.93
C ILE A 42 -30.15 25.32 -21.37
N ASN A 43 -30.95 26.32 -20.99
CA ASN A 43 -30.62 27.70 -21.27
C ASN A 43 -29.32 28.10 -20.52
N PRO A 44 -28.26 28.53 -21.22
CA PRO A 44 -26.99 28.91 -20.58
C PRO A 44 -27.13 30.04 -19.54
N ALA A 45 -28.20 30.82 -19.59
CA ALA A 45 -28.48 31.90 -18.64
C ALA A 45 -29.09 31.41 -17.31
N GLU A 46 -29.67 30.20 -17.26
CA GLU A 46 -30.23 29.66 -16.02
C GLU A 46 -29.11 29.34 -15.02
N ARG A 47 -29.20 29.80 -13.78
CA ARG A 47 -28.21 29.55 -12.71
C ARG A 47 -28.79 28.63 -11.64
N PHE A 48 -27.94 27.87 -10.96
CA PHE A 48 -28.38 27.13 -9.79
C PHE A 48 -28.59 28.06 -8.59
N THR A 49 -29.64 27.80 -7.82
CA THR A 49 -29.73 28.23 -6.43
C THR A 49 -29.42 27.03 -5.55
N VAL A 50 -28.44 27.15 -4.66
CA VAL A 50 -27.98 26.06 -3.79
C VAL A 50 -28.11 26.47 -2.33
N LEU A 51 -28.71 25.61 -1.52
CA LEU A 51 -28.92 25.79 -0.08
C LEU A 51 -28.35 24.60 0.68
N LEU A 52 -27.57 24.88 1.73
CA LEU A 52 -27.31 23.92 2.78
C LEU A 52 -28.54 23.87 3.69
N TRP A 53 -29.09 22.70 3.92
CA TRP A 53 -30.00 22.47 5.04
C TRP A 53 -29.20 21.79 6.13
N TYR A 54 -29.22 22.32 7.34
CA TYR A 54 -28.50 21.72 8.46
C TYR A 54 -29.35 21.69 9.73
N SER A 55 -29.04 20.75 10.63
CA SER A 55 -29.68 20.59 11.93
C SER A 55 -28.65 20.62 13.05
N THR A 56 -28.99 21.35 14.11
CA THR A 56 -28.13 21.65 15.26
C THR A 56 -28.23 20.61 16.39
N ASP A 57 -29.29 19.80 16.43
CA ASP A 57 -29.54 18.84 17.52
C ASP A 57 -29.89 17.42 17.05
N GLY A 58 -29.97 17.21 15.72
CA GLY A 58 -30.41 15.96 15.11
C GLY A 58 -31.88 15.59 15.44
N ARG A 59 -32.66 16.50 16.04
CA ARG A 59 -34.04 16.27 16.50
C ARG A 59 -35.09 17.03 15.66
N GLY A 60 -34.76 17.32 14.41
CA GLY A 60 -35.75 17.58 13.37
C GLY A 60 -36.02 19.04 13.04
N THR A 61 -35.37 20.00 13.71
CA THR A 61 -35.37 21.40 13.26
C THR A 61 -34.20 21.62 12.31
N TRP A 62 -34.52 21.97 11.07
CA TRP A 62 -33.53 22.24 10.02
C TRP A 62 -33.54 23.74 9.70
N ALA A 63 -32.35 24.33 9.46
CA ALA A 63 -32.13 25.74 9.11
C ALA A 63 -31.42 25.86 7.74
N PRO A 64 -31.81 26.82 6.87
CA PRO A 64 -31.21 26.94 5.54
C PRO A 64 -30.05 27.93 5.60
N ALA A 65 -28.97 27.63 4.89
CA ALA A 65 -27.90 28.58 4.61
C ALA A 65 -27.66 28.65 3.09
N PRO A 66 -27.77 29.84 2.47
CA PRO A 66 -27.55 29.98 1.04
C PRO A 66 -26.06 29.92 0.70
N PHE A 67 -25.72 29.25 -0.40
CA PHE A 67 -24.38 29.32 -0.95
C PHE A 67 -24.21 30.53 -1.88
N GLU A 68 -22.96 30.96 -2.03
CA GLU A 68 -22.53 31.95 -3.00
C GLU A 68 -21.84 31.28 -4.19
N GLU A 69 -22.23 31.61 -5.42
CA GLU A 69 -21.57 31.12 -6.64
C GLU A 69 -20.20 31.77 -6.78
N ILE A 70 -19.17 30.96 -7.03
CA ILE A 70 -17.81 31.41 -7.28
C ILE A 70 -17.32 30.88 -8.62
N SER A 71 -16.38 31.60 -9.23
CA SER A 71 -15.70 31.11 -10.42
C SER A 71 -14.99 29.80 -10.10
N LEU A 72 -15.19 28.78 -10.94
CA LEU A 72 -14.36 27.58 -10.91
C LEU A 72 -12.90 28.00 -11.06
N TYR A 73 -12.06 27.54 -10.12
CA TYR A 73 -10.61 27.70 -10.23
C TYR A 73 -10.16 27.13 -11.56
N ASN A 74 -9.30 27.85 -12.28
CA ASN A 74 -8.82 27.40 -13.56
C ASN A 74 -7.95 26.15 -13.37
N GLY A 75 -8.48 24.97 -13.72
CA GLY A 75 -7.62 23.91 -14.24
C GLY A 75 -7.34 22.65 -13.44
N TRP A 76 -8.10 22.31 -12.40
CA TRP A 76 -7.94 21.01 -11.70
C TRP A 76 -8.83 19.90 -12.25
N GLU A 77 -9.68 20.20 -13.22
CA GLU A 77 -10.67 19.28 -13.75
C GLU A 77 -10.00 18.19 -14.61
N LYS A 78 -9.62 17.06 -14.00
CA LYS A 78 -9.64 15.81 -14.73
C LYS A 78 -11.09 15.34 -14.77
N MET A 79 -11.80 15.75 -15.80
CA MET A 79 -13.15 15.28 -16.03
C MET A 79 -13.23 14.67 -17.41
N GLN A 80 -13.45 13.36 -17.42
CA GLN A 80 -13.64 12.62 -18.65
C GLN A 80 -14.96 12.98 -19.35
N ARG A 81 -15.96 13.40 -18.55
CA ARG A 81 -17.26 13.82 -19.07
C ARG A 81 -17.31 15.34 -19.24
N PRO A 82 -17.49 15.85 -20.47
CA PRO A 82 -17.72 17.28 -20.68
C PRO A 82 -19.06 17.71 -20.06
N GLY A 83 -19.21 19.01 -19.80
CA GLY A 83 -20.46 19.58 -19.32
C GLY A 83 -20.29 20.86 -18.52
N ARG A 84 -21.39 21.60 -18.32
CA ARG A 84 -21.42 22.81 -17.49
C ARG A 84 -21.29 22.47 -16.01
N ARG A 85 -20.55 23.32 -15.30
CA ARG A 85 -20.28 23.19 -13.88
C ARG A 85 -20.36 24.55 -13.23
N ASP A 86 -21.05 24.61 -12.10
CA ASP A 86 -21.18 25.81 -11.30
C ASP A 86 -20.69 25.47 -9.88
N LEU A 87 -19.69 26.21 -9.39
CA LEU A 87 -19.10 26.01 -8.06
C LEU A 87 -19.64 27.03 -7.08
N PHE A 88 -19.91 26.58 -5.86
CA PHE A 88 -20.54 27.34 -4.82
C PHE A 88 -19.77 27.19 -3.51
N VAL A 89 -19.70 28.26 -2.71
CA VAL A 89 -19.05 28.26 -1.40
C VAL A 89 -19.99 28.80 -0.33
N LEU A 90 -19.86 28.28 0.90
CA LEU A 90 -20.55 28.76 2.08
C LEU A 90 -19.62 28.63 3.27
N ASP A 91 -19.35 29.74 3.95
CA ASP A 91 -18.72 29.73 5.27
C ASP A 91 -19.84 29.75 6.33
N LEU A 92 -20.08 28.61 6.96
CA LEU A 92 -21.10 28.47 8.00
C LEU A 92 -20.51 28.77 9.37
N ASP A 93 -20.99 29.85 9.99
CA ASP A 93 -20.73 30.16 11.39
C ASP A 93 -21.64 29.28 12.27
N TYR A 94 -21.08 28.21 12.83
CA TYR A 94 -21.79 27.23 13.64
C TYR A 94 -21.12 27.09 15.01
N ASP A 95 -21.91 27.21 16.06
CA ASP A 95 -21.43 26.97 17.42
C ASP A 95 -21.17 25.47 17.64
N SER A 96 -19.89 25.09 17.62
CA SER A 96 -19.46 23.70 17.80
C SER A 96 -19.85 23.09 19.15
N GLU A 97 -20.22 23.90 20.15
CA GLU A 97 -20.69 23.42 21.46
C GLU A 97 -22.11 22.85 21.41
N LEU A 98 -22.88 23.12 20.35
CA LEU A 98 -24.20 22.50 20.13
C LEU A 98 -24.11 21.01 19.77
N GLY A 99 -22.90 20.51 19.48
CA GLY A 99 -22.65 19.12 19.10
C GLY A 99 -22.56 18.92 17.60
N PRO A 100 -22.52 17.66 17.13
CA PRO A 100 -22.31 17.33 15.72
C PRO A 100 -23.36 17.96 14.80
N LEU A 101 -22.91 18.54 13.69
CA LEU A 101 -23.77 19.11 12.66
C LEU A 101 -24.23 18.00 11.71
N GLN A 102 -25.53 17.88 11.49
CA GLN A 102 -26.07 17.06 10.40
C GLN A 102 -26.52 17.97 9.27
N PHE A 103 -26.22 17.63 8.02
CA PHE A 103 -26.53 18.49 6.88
C PHE A 103 -26.91 17.72 5.62
N CYS A 104 -27.68 18.37 4.75
CA CYS A 104 -28.07 17.91 3.43
C CYS A 104 -28.03 19.07 2.44
N LEU A 105 -27.98 18.77 1.14
CA LEU A 105 -27.97 19.78 0.09
C LEU A 105 -29.32 19.85 -0.62
N LYS A 106 -29.82 21.07 -0.85
CA LYS A 106 -31.02 21.33 -1.62
C LYS A 106 -30.73 22.35 -2.72
N TYR A 107 -31.21 22.09 -3.93
CA TYR A 107 -30.87 22.92 -5.08
C TYR A 107 -32.01 23.00 -6.09
N ARG A 108 -31.98 24.03 -6.95
CA ARG A 108 -32.87 24.17 -8.12
C ARG A 108 -32.14 24.91 -9.23
N LEU A 109 -32.55 24.70 -10.48
CA LEU A 109 -32.06 25.44 -11.64
C LEU A 109 -33.13 26.44 -12.09
N GLY A 110 -32.78 27.72 -12.17
CA GLY A 110 -33.75 28.79 -12.46
C GLY A 110 -34.98 28.74 -11.54
N ASP A 111 -36.17 28.85 -12.14
CA ASP A 111 -37.46 28.73 -11.44
C ASP A 111 -37.99 27.29 -11.37
N GLY A 112 -37.13 26.29 -11.62
CA GLY A 112 -37.46 24.88 -11.50
C GLY A 112 -37.79 24.41 -10.07
N PRO A 113 -38.28 23.17 -9.92
CA PRO A 113 -38.60 22.61 -8.61
C PRO A 113 -37.35 22.45 -7.74
N TRP A 114 -37.53 22.57 -6.43
CA TRP A 114 -36.48 22.22 -5.48
C TRP A 114 -36.24 20.72 -5.43
N LEU A 115 -34.97 20.34 -5.55
CA LEU A 115 -34.49 18.97 -5.48
C LEU A 115 -33.62 18.79 -4.23
N TRP A 116 -33.63 17.58 -3.67
CA TRP A 116 -32.77 17.20 -2.56
C TRP A 116 -31.65 16.30 -3.08
N ALA A 117 -30.39 16.60 -2.73
CA ALA A 117 -29.28 15.72 -3.09
C ALA A 117 -29.34 14.40 -2.31
N GLY A 118 -29.80 14.45 -1.05
CA GLY A 118 -29.93 13.27 -0.18
C GLY A 118 -30.77 12.15 -0.80
N SER A 119 -31.85 12.46 -1.52
CA SER A 119 -32.71 11.43 -2.15
C SER A 119 -31.98 10.60 -3.21
N ARG A 120 -30.90 11.11 -3.82
CA ARG A 120 -30.09 10.40 -4.83
C ARG A 120 -29.10 9.40 -4.23
N ILE A 121 -28.65 9.66 -3.01
CA ILE A 121 -27.67 8.82 -2.29
C ILE A 121 -28.35 7.90 -1.26
N GLY A 122 -29.64 7.59 -1.44
CA GLY A 122 -30.38 6.72 -0.53
C GLY A 122 -30.87 7.41 0.76
N GLY A 123 -30.98 8.74 0.76
CA GLY A 123 -31.47 9.52 1.90
C GLY A 123 -30.44 9.75 3.01
N VAL A 124 -29.15 9.70 2.69
CA VAL A 124 -28.08 9.79 3.69
C VAL A 124 -27.55 11.21 3.81
N ASP A 125 -27.62 11.79 5.00
CA ASP A 125 -27.09 13.11 5.30
C ASP A 125 -25.57 13.09 5.50
N GLY A 126 -24.93 14.23 5.33
CA GLY A 126 -23.55 14.45 5.78
C GLY A 126 -23.50 14.81 7.25
N ARG A 127 -22.36 14.55 7.89
CA ARG A 127 -22.14 14.90 9.31
C ARG A 127 -20.80 15.60 9.50
N VAL A 128 -20.76 16.61 10.35
CA VAL A 128 -19.52 17.21 10.84
C VAL A 128 -19.41 16.95 12.34
N VAL A 129 -18.31 16.31 12.74
CA VAL A 129 -17.92 16.16 14.15
C VAL A 129 -16.83 17.17 14.50
N PHE A 130 -16.91 17.74 15.70
CA PHE A 130 -16.01 18.79 16.13
C PHE A 130 -14.95 18.25 17.07
N GLN A 131 -13.70 18.39 16.64
CA GLN A 131 -12.55 17.98 17.42
C GLN A 131 -12.09 19.10 18.34
N GLY A 132 -12.13 18.85 19.64
CA GLY A 132 -11.57 19.73 20.67
C GLY A 132 -10.08 19.43 20.92
N PRO A 133 -9.41 20.23 21.76
CA PRO A 133 -8.08 19.85 22.26
C PRO A 133 -8.17 18.50 22.97
N CYS A 134 -7.24 17.58 22.66
CA CYS A 134 -7.14 16.31 23.38
C CYS A 134 -6.64 16.56 24.81
N GLU A 135 -7.58 16.66 25.75
CA GLU A 135 -7.27 16.63 27.17
C GLU A 135 -6.92 15.21 27.62
N TYR A 136 -6.33 15.09 28.81
CA TYR A 136 -6.10 13.79 29.42
C TYR A 136 -7.44 13.12 29.73
N VAL A 137 -7.68 11.93 29.18
CA VAL A 137 -8.94 11.20 29.36
C VAL A 137 -8.71 10.00 30.28
N ILE A 138 -9.62 9.82 31.24
CA ILE A 138 -9.61 8.65 32.10
C ILE A 138 -10.09 7.45 31.26
N PRO A 139 -9.37 6.31 31.24
CA PRO A 139 -9.71 5.19 30.36
C PRO A 139 -11.15 4.67 30.48
N LYS A 140 -11.73 4.74 31.69
CA LYS A 140 -13.13 4.36 31.97
C LYS A 140 -14.17 5.25 31.27
N ASP A 141 -13.79 6.47 30.89
CA ASP A 141 -14.65 7.41 30.15
C ASP A 141 -14.58 7.18 28.63
N ILE A 142 -13.70 6.26 28.19
CA ILE A 142 -13.56 5.85 26.79
C ILE A 142 -14.31 4.54 26.57
N ILE A 143 -14.08 3.53 27.41
CA ILE A 143 -14.73 2.22 27.34
C ILE A 143 -15.21 1.83 28.75
N GLY A 144 -16.51 1.55 28.87
CA GLY A 144 -17.12 1.00 30.05
C GLY A 144 -16.75 -0.47 30.16
N ILE A 145 -15.76 -0.77 31.01
CA ILE A 145 -15.28 -2.13 31.27
C ILE A 145 -16.38 -2.94 31.96
N VAL A 146 -16.56 -4.19 31.54
CA VAL A 146 -17.50 -5.12 32.18
C VAL A 146 -17.09 -5.34 33.63
N PRO A 147 -17.99 -5.18 34.62
CA PRO A 147 -17.65 -5.45 36.02
C PRO A 147 -17.12 -6.87 36.23
N GLU A 148 -16.16 -7.04 37.13
CA GLU A 148 -15.60 -8.36 37.51
C GLU A 148 -14.91 -9.13 36.38
N SER A 149 -14.63 -8.48 35.25
CA SER A 149 -13.97 -9.08 34.08
C SER A 149 -12.49 -9.46 34.29
N GLY A 150 -11.89 -9.07 35.42
CA GLY A 150 -10.47 -9.32 35.72
C GLY A 150 -9.48 -8.49 34.90
N TRP A 151 -9.94 -7.38 34.28
CA TRP A 151 -9.08 -6.47 33.52
C TRP A 151 -8.53 -5.37 34.42
N ASP A 152 -7.21 -5.37 34.62
CA ASP A 152 -6.50 -4.29 35.31
C ASP A 152 -5.87 -3.34 34.30
N SER A 153 -6.03 -2.04 34.53
CA SER A 153 -5.53 -1.00 33.61
C SER A 153 -4.35 -0.24 34.22
N HIS A 154 -3.32 -0.01 33.42
CA HIS A 154 -2.24 0.92 33.71
C HIS A 154 -2.17 1.96 32.59
N ALA A 155 -2.55 3.20 32.91
CA ALA A 155 -2.54 4.31 31.95
C ALA A 155 -1.14 4.92 31.85
N ILE A 156 -0.66 5.11 30.61
CA ILE A 156 0.61 5.75 30.30
C ILE A 156 0.34 6.94 29.39
N THR A 157 0.53 8.15 29.92
CA THR A 157 0.40 9.38 29.14
C THR A 157 1.66 9.60 28.32
N LEU A 158 1.48 9.93 27.04
CA LEU A 158 2.55 10.29 26.11
C LEU A 158 2.41 11.77 25.73
N LYS A 159 3.45 12.36 25.12
CA LYS A 159 3.43 13.78 24.76
C LYS A 159 2.45 14.06 23.60
N ASP A 160 2.09 15.33 23.43
CA ASP A 160 1.39 15.87 22.24
C ASP A 160 -0.05 15.37 22.01
N GLY A 161 -0.81 15.18 23.10
CA GLY A 161 -2.24 14.82 23.02
C GLY A 161 -2.52 13.35 22.72
N TYR A 162 -1.49 12.49 22.77
CA TYR A 162 -1.64 11.04 22.64
C TYR A 162 -1.51 10.33 23.99
N GLN A 163 -2.34 9.31 24.21
CA GLN A 163 -2.32 8.49 25.41
C GLN A 163 -2.42 7.00 25.04
N VAL A 164 -1.71 6.14 25.79
CA VAL A 164 -1.82 4.68 25.65
C VAL A 164 -2.13 4.08 27.01
N THR A 165 -3.17 3.25 27.08
CA THR A 165 -3.53 2.49 28.27
C THR A 165 -3.27 1.02 28.02
N GLU A 166 -2.53 0.38 28.92
CA GLU A 166 -2.30 -1.06 28.91
C GLU A 166 -3.34 -1.71 29.82
N TYR A 167 -4.16 -2.59 29.26
CA TYR A 167 -5.02 -3.49 30.03
C TYR A 167 -4.37 -4.87 30.08
N GLY A 168 -4.30 -5.45 31.26
CA GLY A 168 -3.82 -6.81 31.49
C GLY A 168 -4.90 -7.65 32.16
N CYS A 169 -4.97 -8.92 31.78
CA CYS A 169 -5.84 -9.91 32.40
C CYS A 169 -5.09 -11.24 32.43
N SER A 170 -4.98 -11.83 33.62
CA SER A 170 -4.33 -13.13 33.82
C SER A 170 -5.42 -14.18 34.06
N VAL A 171 -5.49 -15.17 33.17
CA VAL A 171 -6.59 -16.15 33.15
C VAL A 171 -6.08 -17.57 32.97
N ARG A 172 -6.76 -18.53 33.63
CA ARG A 172 -6.51 -19.97 33.46
C ARG A 172 -7.60 -20.60 32.61
N GLY A 173 -7.20 -21.50 31.73
CA GLY A 173 -8.10 -22.29 30.91
C GLY A 173 -7.36 -22.87 29.71
N GLU A 174 -7.93 -23.90 29.10
CA GLU A 174 -7.39 -24.54 27.90
C GLU A 174 -8.14 -24.06 26.65
N GLY A 175 -7.49 -24.12 25.48
CA GLY A 175 -8.10 -23.73 24.21
C GLY A 175 -8.39 -22.22 24.09
N ILE A 176 -9.43 -21.90 23.31
CA ILE A 176 -9.82 -20.51 23.04
C ILE A 176 -10.56 -19.94 24.26
N LEU A 177 -10.11 -18.80 24.77
CA LEU A 177 -10.82 -18.03 25.80
C LEU A 177 -11.43 -16.78 25.20
N GLU A 178 -12.68 -16.52 25.54
CA GLU A 178 -13.39 -15.29 25.24
C GLU A 178 -13.48 -14.46 26.51
N LEU A 179 -12.83 -13.29 26.50
CA LEU A 179 -12.73 -12.40 27.64
C LEU A 179 -13.54 -11.14 27.35
N PRO A 180 -14.73 -10.96 27.97
CA PRO A 180 -15.50 -9.73 27.85
C PRO A 180 -14.63 -8.55 28.30
N PHE A 181 -14.53 -7.51 27.46
CA PHE A 181 -13.74 -6.33 27.76
C PHE A 181 -14.61 -5.17 28.20
N GLY A 182 -15.34 -4.57 27.26
CA GLY A 182 -16.20 -3.43 27.54
C GLY A 182 -16.86 -2.87 26.29
N LYS A 183 -17.62 -1.79 26.50
CA LYS A 183 -18.37 -1.09 25.44
C LYS A 183 -17.94 0.37 25.35
N PRO A 184 -17.83 0.96 24.15
CA PRO A 184 -17.55 2.38 24.01
C PRO A 184 -18.52 3.25 24.83
N VAL A 185 -18.00 4.21 25.57
CA VAL A 185 -18.80 5.19 26.30
C VAL A 185 -19.22 6.31 25.36
N GLY A 186 -20.53 6.58 25.32
CA GLY A 186 -21.12 7.57 24.43
C GLY A 186 -21.32 7.06 23.00
N LEU A 187 -21.46 8.00 22.07
CA LEU A 187 -21.76 7.68 20.68
C LEU A 187 -20.46 7.51 19.87
N VAL A 188 -20.40 6.42 19.12
CA VAL A 188 -19.39 6.17 18.09
C VAL A 188 -19.90 6.76 16.77
N GLU A 189 -19.11 7.63 16.15
CA GLU A 189 -19.45 8.21 14.85
C GLU A 189 -19.21 7.19 13.73
N ARG A 190 -17.99 6.62 13.70
CA ARG A 190 -17.53 5.65 12.70
C ARG A 190 -16.44 4.77 13.27
N TRP A 191 -16.33 3.55 12.76
CA TRP A 191 -15.33 2.59 13.20
C TRP A 191 -14.79 1.78 12.02
N MET A 192 -13.58 1.26 12.18
CA MET A 192 -12.98 0.31 11.27
C MET A 192 -12.22 -0.76 12.06
N ALA A 193 -12.10 -1.96 11.50
CA ALA A 193 -11.27 -3.03 12.04
C ALA A 193 -10.51 -3.75 10.92
N LEU A 194 -9.30 -4.21 11.19
CA LEU A 194 -8.56 -5.13 10.32
C LEU A 194 -8.70 -6.54 10.88
N ALA A 195 -9.48 -7.35 10.18
CA ALA A 195 -9.87 -8.68 10.64
C ALA A 195 -9.51 -9.79 9.67
N LYS A 196 -9.32 -11.00 10.19
CA LYS A 196 -9.11 -12.23 9.42
C LYS A 196 -10.31 -12.49 8.53
N ILE A 197 -10.24 -12.09 7.26
CA ILE A 197 -11.31 -12.39 6.31
C ILE A 197 -11.24 -13.84 5.81
N ALA A 198 -10.04 -14.43 5.86
CA ALA A 198 -9.68 -15.84 5.69
C ALA A 198 -8.46 -16.12 6.58
N THR A 199 -8.10 -17.39 6.85
CA THR A 199 -6.93 -17.70 7.69
C THR A 199 -5.65 -16.97 7.27
N PRO A 200 -5.23 -16.95 5.99
CA PRO A 200 -4.01 -16.27 5.59
C PRO A 200 -4.13 -14.74 5.51
N TRP A 201 -5.35 -14.20 5.36
CA TRP A 201 -5.57 -12.83 4.89
C TRP A 201 -6.38 -11.98 5.87
N MET A 202 -5.91 -10.77 6.11
CA MET A 202 -6.63 -9.75 6.86
C MET A 202 -7.26 -8.79 5.87
N GLY A 203 -8.44 -8.27 6.18
CA GLY A 203 -9.10 -7.26 5.39
C GLY A 203 -9.85 -6.26 6.26
N PRO A 204 -10.17 -5.09 5.70
CA PRO A 204 -10.88 -4.06 6.42
C PRO A 204 -12.38 -4.40 6.59
N LEU A 205 -12.88 -4.12 7.78
CA LEU A 205 -14.30 -4.00 8.11
C LEU A 205 -14.56 -2.55 8.53
N HIS A 206 -15.73 -2.03 8.17
CA HIS A 206 -16.13 -0.66 8.47
C HIS A 206 -17.57 -0.64 8.95
N GLY A 207 -17.89 0.34 9.78
CA GLY A 207 -19.26 0.61 10.17
C GLY A 207 -19.43 1.98 10.82
N THR A 208 -20.69 2.28 11.16
CA THR A 208 -21.09 3.48 11.88
C THR A 208 -21.84 3.06 13.13
N LYS A 209 -21.89 3.94 14.14
CA LYS A 209 -22.58 3.66 15.41
C LYS A 209 -21.96 2.44 16.12
N ASN A 210 -22.78 1.48 16.56
CA ASN A 210 -22.33 0.34 17.36
C ASN A 210 -21.23 -0.45 16.62
N ILE A 211 -20.16 -0.75 17.36
CA ILE A 211 -19.05 -1.56 16.84
C ILE A 211 -19.52 -3.01 16.73
N PHE A 212 -19.41 -3.58 15.53
CA PHE A 212 -19.83 -4.95 15.29
C PHE A 212 -18.80 -5.70 14.44
N ILE A 213 -17.99 -6.50 15.10
CA ILE A 213 -16.82 -7.19 14.54
C ILE A 213 -17.04 -8.69 14.69
N GLN A 214 -17.58 -9.32 13.64
CA GLN A 214 -17.90 -10.76 13.62
C GLN A 214 -16.72 -11.68 13.28
N LYS A 215 -15.55 -11.12 12.99
CA LYS A 215 -14.34 -11.84 12.60
C LYS A 215 -13.19 -11.45 13.53
N ASP A 216 -12.21 -12.33 13.68
CA ASP A 216 -11.04 -12.09 14.52
C ASP A 216 -10.25 -10.86 14.02
N ALA A 217 -10.36 -9.73 14.73
CA ALA A 217 -9.65 -8.48 14.42
C ALA A 217 -8.32 -8.36 15.16
N LEU A 218 -7.27 -7.98 14.42
CA LEU A 218 -5.97 -7.65 15.02
C LEU A 218 -5.87 -6.17 15.41
N LEU A 219 -6.67 -5.33 14.78
CA LEU A 219 -6.76 -3.90 15.08
C LEU A 219 -8.21 -3.47 14.94
N ALA A 220 -8.71 -2.69 15.88
CA ALA A 220 -9.93 -1.93 15.69
C ALA A 220 -9.71 -0.49 16.10
N MET A 221 -10.41 0.43 15.46
CA MET A 221 -10.40 1.82 15.84
C MET A 221 -11.74 2.50 15.57
N PHE A 222 -12.04 3.53 16.34
CA PHE A 222 -13.28 4.29 16.18
C PHE A 222 -13.08 5.75 16.50
N GLN A 223 -13.96 6.58 15.92
CA GLN A 223 -14.07 8.00 16.22
C GLN A 223 -15.23 8.25 17.18
N ARG A 224 -14.96 8.98 18.25
CA ARG A 224 -15.97 9.45 19.22
C ARG A 224 -16.74 10.62 18.62
N ALA A 225 -18.07 10.62 18.77
CA ALA A 225 -18.91 11.63 18.14
C ALA A 225 -18.88 13.00 18.84
N HIS A 226 -18.61 13.07 20.14
CA HIS A 226 -18.74 14.31 20.94
C HIS A 226 -17.47 15.19 20.95
N ASP A 227 -16.31 14.60 20.72
CA ASP A 227 -15.01 15.29 20.73
C ASP A 227 -14.15 14.99 19.50
N GLY A 228 -14.66 14.20 18.54
CA GLY A 228 -13.96 13.85 17.31
C GLY A 228 -12.66 13.05 17.49
N ALA A 229 -12.32 12.63 18.72
CA ALA A 229 -11.08 11.94 19.01
C ALA A 229 -11.11 10.48 18.54
N HIS A 230 -9.93 9.92 18.30
CA HIS A 230 -9.75 8.56 17.80
C HIS A 230 -9.27 7.63 18.89
N VAL A 231 -9.86 6.44 18.94
CA VAL A 231 -9.49 5.37 19.86
C VAL A 231 -9.02 4.17 19.04
N VAL A 232 -7.88 3.60 19.40
CA VAL A 232 -7.30 2.41 18.77
C VAL A 232 -7.20 1.28 19.78
N LEU A 233 -7.58 0.07 19.39
CA LEU A 233 -7.56 -1.13 20.20
C LEU A 233 -6.69 -2.18 19.51
N LEU A 234 -5.62 -2.60 20.20
CA LEU A 234 -4.65 -3.59 19.72
C LEU A 234 -4.51 -4.70 20.77
N PRO A 235 -5.15 -5.87 20.58
CA PRO A 235 -4.95 -7.02 21.45
C PRO A 235 -3.53 -7.58 21.28
N VAL A 236 -2.81 -7.73 22.39
CA VAL A 236 -1.42 -8.24 22.41
C VAL A 236 -1.32 -9.33 23.48
N SER A 237 -1.23 -10.58 23.07
CA SER A 237 -0.92 -11.69 23.99
C SER A 237 0.50 -11.52 24.54
N GLY A 238 0.75 -12.06 25.73
CA GLY A 238 2.06 -12.07 26.39
C GLY A 238 3.20 -12.10 25.39
N LEU A 239 4.06 -11.07 25.38
CA LEU A 239 5.09 -10.78 24.37
C LEU A 239 6.09 -11.94 24.06
N GLU A 240 5.92 -13.08 24.71
CA GLU A 240 6.60 -14.36 24.55
C GLU A 240 5.87 -15.37 23.64
N GLY A 241 4.61 -15.13 23.23
CA GLY A 241 3.86 -16.03 22.36
C GLY A 241 2.35 -15.94 22.51
N GLY A 242 1.64 -16.71 21.70
CA GLY A 242 0.18 -16.75 21.67
C GLY A 242 -0.46 -15.64 20.83
N SER A 243 -1.60 -15.96 20.22
CA SER A 243 -2.37 -15.06 19.39
C SER A 243 -3.60 -14.57 20.15
N THR A 244 -3.86 -13.27 20.03
CA THR A 244 -5.09 -12.65 20.51
C THR A 244 -5.73 -11.81 19.45
N TYR A 245 -7.06 -11.83 19.45
CA TYR A 245 -7.90 -11.09 18.53
C TYR A 245 -9.00 -10.35 19.30
N LEU A 246 -9.58 -9.36 18.65
CA LEU A 246 -10.74 -8.62 19.13
C LEU A 246 -11.95 -9.01 18.29
N THR A 247 -13.08 -9.23 18.93
CA THR A 247 -14.39 -9.40 18.29
C THR A 247 -15.44 -8.57 19.01
N SER A 248 -16.64 -8.50 18.47
CA SER A 248 -17.83 -8.07 19.21
C SER A 248 -18.64 -9.27 19.69
N ASP A 249 -19.53 -9.03 20.63
CA ASP A 249 -20.58 -9.98 20.96
C ASP A 249 -21.54 -10.25 19.79
N THR A 250 -22.37 -11.27 19.97
CA THR A 250 -23.34 -11.68 18.94
C THR A 250 -24.63 -10.86 18.99
N GLU A 251 -24.90 -10.15 20.09
CA GLU A 251 -26.09 -9.28 20.22
C GLU A 251 -25.92 -7.98 19.41
N GLY A 252 -24.69 -7.60 19.05
CA GLY A 252 -24.40 -6.44 18.21
C GLY A 252 -24.66 -5.12 18.94
N ASP A 253 -24.63 -5.16 20.27
CA ASP A 253 -24.93 -4.01 21.10
C ASP A 253 -23.72 -3.06 21.19
N GLY A 254 -22.52 -3.52 20.80
CA GLY A 254 -21.26 -2.79 20.86
C GLY A 254 -20.27 -3.33 21.90
N GLN A 255 -20.60 -4.41 22.60
CA GLN A 255 -19.73 -5.07 23.56
C GLN A 255 -18.55 -5.74 22.85
N LEU A 256 -17.33 -5.38 23.29
CA LEU A 256 -16.08 -5.91 22.76
C LEU A 256 -15.61 -7.10 23.59
N VAL A 257 -15.03 -8.09 22.91
CA VAL A 257 -14.53 -9.34 23.49
C VAL A 257 -13.12 -9.59 22.97
N VAL A 258 -12.18 -9.88 23.86
CA VAL A 258 -10.82 -10.30 23.50
C VAL A 258 -10.76 -11.81 23.47
N ARG A 259 -10.35 -12.39 22.35
CA ARG A 259 -10.19 -13.84 22.15
C ARG A 259 -8.72 -14.22 22.27
N SER A 260 -8.38 -15.13 23.18
CA SER A 260 -7.02 -15.71 23.29
C SER A 260 -7.03 -17.14 22.73
N MET A 261 -6.17 -17.42 21.74
CA MET A 261 -6.31 -18.61 20.89
C MET A 261 -5.72 -19.92 21.46
N GLY A 262 -5.06 -19.85 22.61
CA GLY A 262 -4.55 -21.04 23.31
C GLY A 262 -3.30 -21.67 22.68
N ASP A 263 -2.51 -20.87 21.95
CA ASP A 263 -1.35 -21.24 21.14
C ASP A 263 -0.01 -20.79 21.76
N HIS A 264 0.03 -20.70 23.10
CA HIS A 264 1.25 -20.46 23.89
C HIS A 264 1.56 -21.68 24.79
N GLU A 265 2.83 -21.99 25.02
CA GLU A 265 3.25 -23.06 25.96
C GLU A 265 2.59 -22.97 27.36
N LYS A 266 2.32 -21.77 27.88
CA LYS A 266 1.66 -21.55 29.18
C LYS A 266 0.16 -21.92 29.19
N CYS A 267 -0.43 -22.27 28.05
CA CYS A 267 -1.85 -22.63 27.94
C CYS A 267 -2.20 -23.98 28.61
N TYR A 268 -1.21 -24.79 28.97
CA TYR A 268 -1.38 -26.16 29.46
C TYR A 268 -0.95 -26.29 30.92
N GLY A 269 -1.78 -25.74 31.83
CA GLY A 269 -1.57 -25.77 33.29
C GLY A 269 -1.00 -24.50 33.90
N GLY A 270 -0.69 -23.49 33.07
CA GLY A 270 -0.24 -22.17 33.48
C GLY A 270 -1.32 -21.09 33.41
N GLU A 271 -0.99 -19.92 33.96
CA GLU A 271 -1.80 -18.71 33.82
C GLU A 271 -1.39 -17.96 32.55
N ARG A 272 -2.37 -17.49 31.79
CA ARG A 272 -2.17 -16.76 30.53
C ARG A 272 -2.29 -15.27 30.76
N ASP A 273 -1.25 -14.53 30.41
CA ASP A 273 -1.28 -13.08 30.41
C ASP A 273 -1.79 -12.57 29.05
N VAL A 274 -3.01 -12.05 29.06
CA VAL A 274 -3.64 -11.39 27.92
C VAL A 274 -3.53 -9.89 28.11
N LYS A 275 -3.10 -9.16 27.08
CA LYS A 275 -3.07 -7.70 27.12
C LYS A 275 -3.87 -7.07 25.98
N LEU A 276 -4.33 -5.87 26.22
CA LEU A 276 -4.97 -5.01 25.23
C LEU A 276 -4.40 -3.61 25.37
N LEU A 277 -3.81 -3.09 24.30
CA LEU A 277 -3.36 -1.71 24.25
C LEU A 277 -4.48 -0.84 23.67
N MET A 278 -4.83 0.22 24.40
CA MET A 278 -5.80 1.21 23.97
C MET A 278 -5.11 2.55 23.75
N GLY A 279 -5.03 3.00 22.51
CA GLY A 279 -4.55 4.33 22.13
C GLY A 279 -5.68 5.35 22.07
N PHE A 280 -5.38 6.59 22.40
CA PHE A 280 -6.26 7.74 22.26
C PHE A 280 -5.48 8.91 21.66
N GLY A 281 -6.07 9.64 20.70
CA GLY A 281 -5.42 10.80 20.10
C GLY A 281 -6.25 11.55 19.05
N PRO A 282 -5.75 12.72 18.59
CA PRO A 282 -6.47 13.59 17.66
C PRO A 282 -6.38 13.15 16.19
N ASP A 283 -5.33 12.41 15.82
CA ASP A 283 -5.15 11.90 14.46
C ASP A 283 -5.21 10.37 14.44
N PRO A 284 -5.95 9.73 13.52
CA PRO A 284 -6.10 8.29 13.52
C PRO A 284 -4.77 7.57 13.27
N ARG A 285 -3.95 8.05 12.32
CA ARG A 285 -2.66 7.43 11.96
C ARG A 285 -1.65 7.60 13.08
N GLY A 286 -1.55 8.80 13.65
CA GLY A 286 -0.72 9.12 14.81
C GLY A 286 -1.09 8.28 16.03
N THR A 287 -2.38 8.04 16.26
CA THR A 287 -2.85 7.21 17.38
C THR A 287 -2.43 5.75 17.19
N VAL A 288 -2.57 5.20 15.98
CA VAL A 288 -2.08 3.84 15.66
C VAL A 288 -0.56 3.78 15.86
N ALA A 289 0.20 4.72 15.30
CA ALA A 289 1.65 4.76 15.46
C ALA A 289 2.08 4.85 16.93
N CYS A 290 1.35 5.62 17.74
CA CYS A 290 1.60 5.73 19.18
C CYS A 290 1.47 4.39 19.91
N VAL A 291 0.40 3.63 19.63
CA VAL A 291 0.19 2.29 20.20
C VAL A 291 1.30 1.32 19.78
N PHE A 292 1.67 1.31 18.50
CA PHE A 292 2.73 0.43 18.00
C PHE A 292 4.11 0.82 18.52
N ASN A 293 4.41 2.12 18.66
CA ASN A 293 5.66 2.60 19.26
C ASN A 293 5.76 2.18 20.74
N HIS A 294 4.65 2.21 21.47
CA HIS A 294 4.59 1.66 22.82
C HIS A 294 4.90 0.16 22.84
N LEU A 295 4.28 -0.61 21.93
CA LEU A 295 4.53 -2.04 21.80
C LEU A 295 6.00 -2.36 21.46
N LYS A 296 6.59 -1.67 20.48
CA LYS A 296 8.01 -1.79 20.11
C LYS A 296 8.94 -1.55 21.30
N ARG A 297 8.66 -0.50 22.10
CA ARG A 297 9.42 -0.20 23.31
C ARG A 297 9.36 -1.34 24.33
N LYS A 298 8.17 -1.91 24.58
CA LYS A 298 7.99 -3.05 25.50
C LYS A 298 8.74 -4.30 25.04
N ILE A 299 8.71 -4.58 23.73
CA ILE A 299 9.45 -5.70 23.14
C ILE A 299 10.96 -5.49 23.33
N LYS A 300 11.47 -4.27 23.10
CA LYS A 300 12.88 -3.94 23.30
C LYS A 300 13.32 -4.03 24.76
N GLU A 301 12.59 -3.40 25.68
CA GLU A 301 12.88 -3.45 27.13
C GLU A 301 12.97 -4.90 27.66
N LYS A 302 12.17 -5.79 27.09
CA LYS A 302 12.16 -7.20 27.46
C LYS A 302 13.36 -7.97 26.88
N GLN A 303 13.76 -7.66 25.65
CA GLN A 303 14.96 -8.24 25.04
C GLN A 303 16.21 -7.79 25.77
N ASP A 304 16.33 -6.50 26.09
CA ASP A 304 17.48 -5.96 26.82
C ASP A 304 17.65 -6.62 28.20
N LYS A 305 16.54 -6.90 28.90
CA LYS A 305 16.54 -7.67 30.16
C LYS A 305 16.90 -9.15 30.00
N ALA A 306 16.71 -9.73 28.82
CA ALA A 306 17.13 -11.10 28.51
C ALA A 306 18.60 -11.19 28.07
N THR A 307 19.20 -10.08 27.64
CA THR A 307 20.58 -9.98 27.14
C THR A 307 21.50 -9.16 28.07
N ASP A 308 21.47 -9.41 29.38
CA ASP A 308 22.52 -8.97 30.33
C ASP A 308 23.85 -9.75 30.13
N SER A 309 24.26 -9.92 28.88
CA SER A 309 25.64 -10.17 28.46
C SER A 309 25.83 -9.64 27.04
N TYR A 310 26.68 -8.63 26.92
CA TYR A 310 27.26 -7.98 25.71
C TYR A 310 26.64 -6.66 25.20
N THR A 311 27.32 -5.59 25.67
CA THR A 311 27.69 -4.31 25.04
C THR A 311 26.64 -3.55 24.23
N GLY A 312 26.29 -2.39 24.78
CA GLY A 312 25.38 -1.41 24.19
C GLY A 312 25.83 -0.85 22.85
N SER A 313 24.82 -0.62 22.00
CA SER A 313 24.90 0.26 20.86
C SER A 313 23.90 1.40 21.06
N ASN A 314 24.39 2.62 20.92
CA ASN A 314 23.64 3.86 21.10
C ASN A 314 22.50 3.99 20.08
N ASN A 315 21.34 4.41 20.58
CA ASN A 315 20.23 4.89 19.75
C ASN A 315 20.64 6.15 18.98
N SER A 316 20.64 6.06 17.66
CA SER A 316 20.22 7.16 16.81
C SER A 316 19.19 6.61 15.83
N SER A 317 17.91 6.97 16.03
CA SER A 317 16.89 6.86 14.99
C SER A 317 17.16 7.96 13.95
N THR A 318 18.26 7.80 13.23
CA THR A 318 18.47 8.45 11.95
C THR A 318 17.72 7.60 10.94
N TYR A 319 16.61 8.14 10.41
CA TYR A 319 16.16 7.70 9.09
C TYR A 319 17.40 7.70 8.20
N PRO A 320 17.84 6.55 7.65
CA PRO A 320 18.90 6.57 6.67
C PRO A 320 18.42 7.51 5.59
N GLY A 321 19.19 8.56 5.31
CA GLY A 321 18.92 9.40 4.15
C GLY A 321 18.76 8.45 2.97
N ASP A 322 17.61 8.50 2.30
CA ASP A 322 17.25 7.68 1.15
C ASP A 322 18.11 8.01 -0.10
N SER A 323 19.26 8.65 0.13
CA SER A 323 20.32 8.99 -0.81
C SER A 323 21.23 7.80 -1.14
N GLN A 324 21.00 6.62 -0.56
CA GLN A 324 21.68 5.39 -0.96
C GLN A 324 20.92 4.70 -2.10
N GLU A 325 21.66 4.32 -3.15
CA GLU A 325 21.14 3.52 -4.25
C GLU A 325 20.59 2.20 -3.70
N ARG A 326 19.26 2.03 -3.79
CA ARG A 326 18.56 0.84 -3.32
C ARG A 326 18.94 -0.37 -4.18
N SER A 327 18.89 -1.55 -3.59
CA SER A 327 19.31 -2.78 -4.27
C SER A 327 18.38 -3.14 -5.44
N PRO A 328 18.85 -3.88 -6.46
CA PRO A 328 17.98 -4.43 -7.51
C PRO A 328 16.85 -5.32 -6.97
N TRP A 329 17.05 -5.95 -5.80
CA TRP A 329 15.99 -6.67 -5.08
C TRP A 329 14.81 -5.76 -4.73
N GLU A 330 15.08 -4.55 -4.25
CA GLU A 330 14.05 -3.62 -3.74
C GLU A 330 13.33 -2.82 -4.82
N ASP A 331 14.08 -2.35 -5.83
CA ASP A 331 13.55 -1.47 -6.89
C ASP A 331 13.43 -2.22 -8.24
N GLY A 332 13.53 -3.54 -8.21
CA GLY A 332 13.40 -4.42 -9.34
C GLY A 332 11.95 -4.67 -9.78
N VAL A 333 11.80 -5.08 -11.04
CA VAL A 333 10.57 -5.77 -11.49
C VAL A 333 10.81 -7.26 -11.48
N THR A 334 9.85 -7.98 -10.92
CA THR A 334 9.92 -9.42 -10.76
C THR A 334 8.86 -10.10 -11.63
N TYR A 335 9.24 -11.15 -12.35
CA TYR A 335 8.28 -12.04 -13.02
C TYR A 335 7.98 -13.25 -12.13
N CYS A 336 6.70 -13.46 -11.82
CA CYS A 336 6.23 -14.61 -11.07
C CYS A 336 5.52 -15.59 -12.00
N THR A 337 5.93 -16.87 -11.97
CA THR A 337 5.39 -17.89 -12.87
C THR A 337 3.97 -18.36 -12.53
N TRP A 338 3.44 -18.01 -11.35
CA TRP A 338 2.26 -18.64 -10.77
C TRP A 338 0.99 -18.53 -11.63
N ASN A 339 0.55 -17.33 -12.01
CA ASN A 339 -0.64 -17.18 -12.85
C ASN A 339 -0.33 -17.38 -14.34
N GLY A 340 0.81 -16.88 -14.82
CA GLY A 340 1.16 -16.91 -16.24
C GLY A 340 1.45 -18.32 -16.78
N LEU A 341 2.12 -19.18 -16.00
CA LEU A 341 2.49 -20.54 -16.42
C LEU A 341 1.68 -21.64 -15.70
N GLY A 342 1.00 -21.28 -14.61
CA GLY A 342 0.24 -22.21 -13.80
C GLY A 342 1.13 -23.15 -12.96
N TRP A 343 0.50 -24.21 -12.45
CA TRP A 343 1.08 -25.17 -11.51
C TRP A 343 1.82 -26.33 -12.21
N ASP A 344 1.51 -26.59 -13.47
CA ASP A 344 2.13 -27.64 -14.26
C ASP A 344 3.41 -27.12 -14.93
N LEU A 345 4.45 -26.83 -14.14
CA LEU A 345 5.71 -26.30 -14.65
C LEU A 345 6.60 -27.38 -15.28
N SER A 346 7.40 -26.97 -16.27
CA SER A 346 8.48 -27.76 -16.86
C SER A 346 9.65 -26.86 -17.22
N GLU A 347 10.82 -27.45 -17.45
CA GLU A 347 12.03 -26.71 -17.86
C GLU A 347 11.75 -25.81 -19.09
N ASN A 348 11.12 -26.38 -20.12
CA ASN A 348 10.82 -25.65 -21.36
C ASN A 348 9.83 -24.50 -21.15
N LYS A 349 8.74 -24.72 -20.39
CA LYS A 349 7.76 -23.65 -20.13
C LYS A 349 8.40 -22.41 -19.50
N ILE A 350 9.36 -22.60 -18.59
CA ILE A 350 10.08 -21.49 -17.96
C ILE A 350 11.02 -20.81 -18.96
N LEU A 351 11.82 -21.59 -19.70
CA LEU A 351 12.77 -21.03 -20.66
C LEU A 351 12.05 -20.28 -21.80
N ASP A 352 10.97 -20.85 -22.34
CA ASP A 352 10.17 -20.25 -23.41
C ASP A 352 9.53 -18.94 -22.93
N ALA A 353 8.95 -18.92 -21.73
CA ALA A 353 8.37 -17.71 -21.15
C ALA A 353 9.40 -16.59 -20.94
N LEU A 354 10.61 -16.93 -20.46
CA LEU A 354 11.69 -15.95 -20.31
C LEU A 354 12.25 -15.48 -21.65
N GLU A 355 12.27 -16.35 -22.67
CA GLU A 355 12.67 -15.99 -24.02
C GLU A 355 11.66 -15.05 -24.68
N GLU A 356 10.37 -15.29 -24.51
CA GLU A 356 9.29 -14.42 -25.00
C GLU A 356 9.24 -13.09 -24.25
N LEU A 357 9.42 -13.11 -22.93
CA LEU A 357 9.62 -11.88 -22.16
C LEU A 357 10.86 -11.13 -22.70
N GLY A 358 11.89 -11.88 -23.11
CA GLY A 358 13.05 -11.29 -23.77
C GLY A 358 12.75 -10.64 -25.11
N LYS A 359 11.86 -11.23 -25.91
CA LYS A 359 11.45 -10.73 -27.23
C LYS A 359 10.47 -9.57 -27.14
N SER A 360 9.65 -9.51 -26.09
CA SER A 360 8.62 -8.49 -25.87
C SER A 360 9.18 -7.14 -25.38
N GLY A 361 10.44 -6.82 -25.66
CA GLY A 361 10.98 -5.47 -25.50
C GLY A 361 10.38 -4.47 -26.50
N ILE A 362 10.44 -3.18 -26.16
CA ILE A 362 10.06 -2.09 -27.04
C ILE A 362 11.15 -1.92 -28.11
N GLN A 363 10.82 -2.22 -29.38
CA GLN A 363 11.65 -1.80 -30.51
C GLN A 363 11.28 -0.37 -30.91
N GLY A 364 12.15 0.59 -30.59
CA GLY A 364 12.00 2.01 -30.95
C GLY A 364 13.06 2.88 -30.28
N LYS A 365 12.99 4.22 -30.47
CA LYS A 365 13.94 5.22 -29.93
C LYS A 365 14.14 5.18 -28.40
N ARG A 366 13.35 4.39 -27.67
CA ARG A 366 13.29 4.30 -26.21
C ARG A 366 13.78 2.91 -25.77
N HIS A 367 14.96 2.87 -25.16
CA HIS A 367 15.81 1.69 -25.04
C HIS A 367 15.38 0.68 -23.95
N ILE A 368 14.28 -0.07 -24.14
CA ILE A 368 14.07 -1.37 -23.46
C ILE A 368 14.08 -2.45 -24.54
N ARG A 369 15.26 -2.96 -24.90
CA ARG A 369 15.42 -3.96 -25.99
C ARG A 369 14.77 -5.32 -25.67
N SER A 370 14.52 -5.61 -24.40
CA SER A 370 14.00 -6.88 -23.90
C SER A 370 13.35 -6.67 -22.52
N LEU A 371 12.15 -7.21 -22.26
CA LEU A 371 11.54 -7.17 -20.91
C LEU A 371 12.21 -8.18 -19.96
N SER A 372 12.92 -9.20 -20.45
CA SER A 372 13.70 -10.12 -19.60
C SER A 372 15.02 -9.52 -19.15
N ALA A 373 15.64 -8.66 -19.97
CA ALA A 373 16.69 -7.71 -19.53
C ALA A 373 16.13 -6.63 -18.59
N GLY A 374 14.79 -6.54 -18.57
CA GLY A 374 13.95 -5.71 -17.75
C GLY A 374 13.78 -6.18 -16.30
N LEU A 375 13.96 -7.48 -16.08
CA LEU A 375 13.69 -8.11 -14.80
C LEU A 375 14.90 -8.03 -13.90
N ALA A 376 14.66 -7.60 -12.66
CA ALA A 376 15.63 -7.83 -11.60
C ALA A 376 15.54 -9.26 -11.07
N GLU A 377 14.37 -9.89 -11.13
CA GLU A 377 14.12 -11.18 -10.48
C GLU A 377 13.10 -12.06 -11.25
N VAL A 378 13.26 -13.39 -11.13
CA VAL A 378 12.22 -14.37 -11.46
C VAL A 378 11.94 -15.25 -10.25
N ILE A 379 10.66 -15.42 -9.89
CA ILE A 379 10.22 -16.37 -8.85
C ILE A 379 9.55 -17.57 -9.51
N VAL A 380 10.18 -18.73 -9.36
CA VAL A 380 9.72 -20.01 -9.89
C VAL A 380 9.05 -20.83 -8.78
N GLN A 381 7.93 -21.50 -9.08
CA GLN A 381 7.33 -22.45 -8.15
C GLN A 381 8.27 -23.64 -7.91
N SER A 382 8.41 -24.11 -6.66
CA SER A 382 9.24 -25.29 -6.37
C SER A 382 8.81 -26.50 -7.21
N PRO A 383 9.72 -27.09 -8.02
CA PRO A 383 9.41 -28.18 -8.95
C PRO A 383 9.35 -29.57 -8.28
N THR A 384 9.37 -29.64 -6.95
CA THR A 384 9.58 -30.84 -6.12
C THR A 384 8.40 -31.81 -6.04
N LEU A 385 7.46 -31.73 -6.98
CA LEU A 385 6.15 -32.37 -6.82
C LEU A 385 6.17 -33.84 -7.27
N LEU A 386 5.97 -34.77 -6.31
CA LEU A 386 5.53 -36.15 -6.54
C LEU A 386 4.15 -36.36 -5.88
N SER A 387 3.21 -36.96 -6.62
CA SER A 387 1.84 -37.35 -6.24
C SER A 387 0.75 -36.25 -6.26
N MET A 388 0.43 -35.72 -7.45
CA MET A 388 -0.95 -35.28 -7.72
C MET A 388 -1.83 -36.48 -8.06
N ILE A 389 -2.49 -37.05 -7.05
CA ILE A 389 -3.69 -37.83 -7.29
C ILE A 389 -4.83 -36.81 -7.26
N THR A 390 -5.38 -36.44 -8.42
CA THR A 390 -6.68 -35.73 -8.64
C THR A 390 -6.77 -34.24 -9.02
N GLY A 391 -5.69 -33.55 -9.42
CA GLY A 391 -5.85 -32.20 -10.02
C GLY A 391 -6.38 -31.12 -9.04
N LYS A 392 -6.03 -31.23 -7.76
CA LYS A 392 -6.27 -30.23 -6.71
C LYS A 392 -4.94 -29.66 -6.20
N LEU A 393 -4.96 -28.42 -5.71
CA LEU A 393 -3.85 -27.66 -5.08
C LEU A 393 -3.38 -28.23 -3.71
N CYS A 394 -3.39 -29.56 -3.56
CA CYS A 394 -3.04 -30.29 -2.34
C CYS A 394 -1.89 -31.27 -2.63
N GLY A 395 -1.02 -31.52 -1.65
CA GLY A 395 0.15 -32.39 -1.83
C GLY A 395 1.20 -32.25 -0.73
N THR A 396 2.21 -33.10 -0.78
CA THR A 396 3.27 -33.23 0.24
C THR A 396 4.66 -33.27 -0.40
N TRP A 397 5.71 -33.01 0.38
CA TRP A 397 7.10 -33.19 -0.07
C TRP A 397 7.64 -34.58 0.26
N SER A 398 8.20 -35.26 -0.74
CA SER A 398 8.94 -36.52 -0.57
C SER A 398 10.46 -36.36 -0.64
N SER A 399 10.94 -35.32 -1.32
CA SER A 399 12.36 -35.03 -1.57
C SER A 399 12.56 -33.54 -1.83
N PHE A 400 13.81 -33.06 -1.73
CA PHE A 400 14.15 -31.68 -2.10
C PHE A 400 14.31 -31.47 -3.61
N GLU A 401 14.63 -32.51 -4.39
CA GLU A 401 14.94 -32.36 -5.82
C GLU A 401 13.68 -32.18 -6.69
N ALA A 402 13.85 -31.49 -7.83
CA ALA A 402 12.85 -31.32 -8.86
C ALA A 402 12.36 -32.67 -9.43
N ASN A 403 11.12 -32.70 -9.91
CA ASN A 403 10.55 -33.88 -10.56
C ASN A 403 11.08 -34.12 -11.98
N GLU A 404 10.61 -35.19 -12.63
CA GLU A 404 11.05 -35.65 -13.94
C GLU A 404 10.87 -34.65 -15.09
N LYS A 405 10.10 -33.56 -14.90
CA LYS A 405 9.96 -32.48 -15.89
C LYS A 405 11.18 -31.55 -15.95
N PHE A 406 12.13 -31.76 -15.05
CA PHE A 406 13.39 -31.04 -14.95
C PHE A 406 14.56 -32.04 -15.06
N PRO A 407 14.95 -32.45 -16.27
CA PRO A 407 15.89 -33.56 -16.47
C PRO A 407 17.29 -33.30 -15.90
N GLY A 408 17.67 -32.04 -15.68
CA GLY A 408 18.91 -31.63 -15.02
C GLY A 408 18.76 -31.25 -13.54
N GLY A 409 17.62 -31.55 -12.91
CA GLY A 409 17.27 -31.06 -11.57
C GLY A 409 17.13 -29.54 -11.50
N LEU A 410 16.97 -29.01 -10.29
CA LEU A 410 16.88 -27.56 -10.06
C LEU A 410 18.14 -26.84 -10.56
N LYS A 411 19.33 -27.34 -10.22
CA LYS A 411 20.60 -26.74 -10.63
C LYS A 411 20.74 -26.66 -12.15
N GLY A 412 20.27 -27.67 -12.88
CA GLY A 412 20.32 -27.69 -14.34
C GLY A 412 19.51 -26.57 -14.99
N ILE A 413 18.28 -26.32 -14.54
CA ILE A 413 17.47 -25.21 -15.06
C ILE A 413 18.06 -23.86 -14.67
N ILE A 414 18.55 -23.69 -13.43
CA ILE A 414 19.12 -22.42 -12.98
C ILE A 414 20.37 -22.07 -13.78
N ASN A 415 21.26 -23.03 -14.05
CA ASN A 415 22.41 -22.80 -14.91
C ASN A 415 22.00 -22.35 -16.32
N LYS A 416 20.99 -23.00 -16.93
CA LYS A 416 20.46 -22.60 -18.24
C LYS A 416 19.87 -21.19 -18.22
N VAL A 417 19.16 -20.81 -17.15
CA VAL A 417 18.61 -19.46 -17.00
C VAL A 417 19.74 -18.42 -16.89
N ARG A 418 20.75 -18.68 -16.05
CA ARG A 418 21.92 -17.78 -15.90
C ARG A 418 22.73 -17.64 -17.20
N GLU A 419 22.88 -18.71 -17.96
CA GLU A 419 23.59 -18.71 -19.25
C GLU A 419 22.82 -17.95 -20.33
N ARG A 420 21.50 -18.14 -20.43
CA ARG A 420 20.67 -17.54 -21.50
C ARG A 420 20.17 -16.14 -21.18
N PHE A 421 20.00 -15.81 -19.90
CA PHE A 421 19.42 -14.55 -19.43
C PHE A 421 20.30 -13.88 -18.36
N PRO A 422 21.52 -13.46 -18.71
CA PRO A 422 22.51 -12.93 -17.75
C PRO A 422 22.09 -11.61 -17.09
N ASP A 423 21.08 -10.93 -17.64
CA ASP A 423 20.55 -9.68 -17.09
C ASP A 423 19.67 -9.89 -15.83
N ILE A 424 19.12 -11.10 -15.64
CA ILE A 424 18.33 -11.45 -14.46
C ILE A 424 19.27 -11.53 -13.25
N LYS A 425 19.08 -10.62 -12.29
CA LYS A 425 19.95 -10.48 -11.12
C LYS A 425 19.65 -11.53 -10.06
N HIS A 426 18.38 -11.75 -9.76
CA HIS A 426 17.92 -12.65 -8.71
C HIS A 426 17.09 -13.79 -9.28
N ILE A 427 17.27 -14.99 -8.75
CA ILE A 427 16.41 -16.13 -9.09
C ILE A 427 15.90 -16.72 -7.78
N GLY A 428 14.59 -16.62 -7.62
CA GLY A 428 13.88 -17.03 -6.43
C GLY A 428 13.08 -18.29 -6.60
N ILE A 429 12.84 -18.97 -5.48
CA ILE A 429 11.95 -20.12 -5.43
C ILE A 429 10.82 -19.89 -4.43
N TRP A 430 9.61 -20.31 -4.81
CA TRP A 430 8.48 -20.38 -3.91
C TRP A 430 8.46 -21.73 -3.19
N HIS A 431 8.22 -21.73 -1.88
CA HIS A 431 7.92 -22.94 -1.11
C HIS A 431 6.97 -22.65 0.07
N ALA A 432 6.38 -23.69 0.65
CA ALA A 432 5.60 -23.56 1.90
C ALA A 432 6.51 -23.69 3.14
N LEU A 433 6.06 -23.16 4.28
CA LEU A 433 6.85 -23.16 5.52
C LEU A 433 7.17 -24.59 6.05
N HIS A 434 6.29 -25.56 5.84
CA HIS A 434 6.35 -26.84 6.55
C HIS A 434 6.42 -28.08 5.65
N GLY A 435 6.90 -27.90 4.42
CA GLY A 435 6.87 -28.91 3.37
C GLY A 435 6.18 -28.34 2.13
N TYR A 436 5.20 -29.07 1.59
CA TYR A 436 4.22 -28.52 0.66
C TYR A 436 2.92 -28.12 1.41
N TRP A 437 1.83 -27.90 0.69
CA TRP A 437 0.54 -27.49 1.28
C TRP A 437 0.02 -28.43 2.39
N ASP A 438 0.30 -29.73 2.31
CA ASP A 438 -0.11 -30.73 3.31
C ASP A 438 1.08 -31.33 4.09
N GLY A 439 2.24 -30.66 4.09
CA GLY A 439 3.43 -31.08 4.82
C GLY A 439 4.32 -32.07 4.06
N ILE A 440 4.79 -33.11 4.75
CA ILE A 440 5.77 -34.10 4.28
C ILE A 440 5.07 -35.42 3.95
N THR A 441 5.54 -36.12 2.92
CA THR A 441 5.01 -37.44 2.56
C THR A 441 5.46 -38.45 3.63
N PRO A 442 4.55 -39.19 4.30
CA PRO A 442 4.93 -40.24 5.23
C PRO A 442 5.83 -41.30 4.59
N ASN A 443 6.82 -41.81 5.32
CA ASN A 443 7.78 -42.82 4.85
C ASN A 443 8.57 -42.44 3.58
N SER A 444 8.66 -41.15 3.26
CA SER A 444 9.53 -40.66 2.19
C SER A 444 10.97 -40.50 2.65
N ALA A 445 11.89 -40.26 1.71
CA ALA A 445 13.29 -39.99 2.03
C ALA A 445 13.47 -38.83 3.03
N LEU A 446 12.61 -37.81 2.98
CA LEU A 446 12.60 -36.73 3.97
C LEU A 446 12.13 -37.20 5.35
N ALA A 447 11.05 -38.01 5.40
CA ALA A 447 10.52 -38.55 6.66
C ALA A 447 11.45 -39.60 7.30
N GLU A 448 12.31 -40.27 6.52
CA GLU A 448 13.35 -41.15 7.03
C GLU A 448 14.59 -40.38 7.52
N LYS A 449 14.92 -39.27 6.86
CA LYS A 449 16.12 -38.46 7.17
C LYS A 449 15.94 -37.56 8.41
N TYR A 450 14.74 -37.04 8.61
CA TYR A 450 14.40 -36.13 9.71
C TYR A 450 13.30 -36.73 10.58
N LYS A 451 13.36 -36.45 11.88
CA LYS A 451 12.28 -36.80 12.81
C LYS A 451 11.01 -36.05 12.41
N THR A 452 9.91 -36.77 12.27
CA THR A 452 8.59 -36.21 11.94
C THR A 452 7.59 -36.43 13.07
N ILE A 453 6.53 -35.64 13.05
CA ILE A 453 5.37 -35.76 13.94
C ILE A 453 4.09 -35.70 13.12
N GLU A 454 3.04 -36.34 13.64
CA GLU A 454 1.68 -36.26 13.09
C GLU A 454 0.87 -35.26 13.90
N VAL A 455 0.31 -34.24 13.24
CA VAL A 455 -0.50 -33.22 13.90
C VAL A 455 -1.89 -33.10 13.26
N PRO A 456 -2.96 -33.04 14.06
CA PRO A 456 -4.31 -32.93 13.55
C PRO A 456 -4.61 -31.51 13.05
N TRP A 457 -4.93 -31.39 11.76
CA TRP A 457 -5.27 -30.16 11.06
C TRP A 457 -6.72 -30.21 10.57
N ARG A 458 -7.41 -29.06 10.65
CA ARG A 458 -8.75 -28.90 10.08
C ARG A 458 -8.64 -28.29 8.70
N ASP A 459 -8.98 -29.08 7.68
CA ASP A 459 -9.21 -28.57 6.34
C ASP A 459 -10.49 -27.73 6.34
N ASN A 460 -10.33 -26.41 6.40
CA ASN A 460 -11.44 -25.47 6.44
C ASN A 460 -12.21 -25.40 5.11
N VAL A 461 -11.62 -25.87 4.00
CA VAL A 461 -12.25 -25.88 2.67
C VAL A 461 -13.19 -27.09 2.54
N ASN A 462 -12.71 -28.28 2.90
CA ASN A 462 -13.52 -29.50 2.81
C ASN A 462 -14.28 -29.82 4.12
N ALA A 463 -14.03 -29.07 5.19
CA ALA A 463 -14.55 -29.29 6.55
C ALA A 463 -14.22 -30.68 7.13
N ILE A 464 -13.01 -31.19 6.85
CA ILE A 464 -12.54 -32.50 7.30
C ILE A 464 -11.29 -32.33 8.16
N THR A 465 -11.16 -33.11 9.23
CA THR A 465 -9.92 -33.20 10.00
C THR A 465 -9.02 -34.30 9.44
N ARG A 466 -7.75 -33.97 9.21
CA ARG A 466 -6.72 -34.89 8.73
C ARG A 466 -5.46 -34.69 9.55
N ASN A 467 -4.59 -35.70 9.58
CA ASN A 467 -3.27 -35.53 10.16
C ASN A 467 -2.30 -35.06 9.07
N LEU A 468 -1.49 -34.05 9.40
CA LEU A 468 -0.36 -33.62 8.59
C LEU A 468 0.91 -34.17 9.21
N THR A 469 1.81 -34.68 8.38
CA THR A 469 3.16 -35.02 8.77
C THR A 469 4.02 -33.76 8.69
N MET A 470 4.54 -33.31 9.82
CA MET A 470 5.45 -32.15 9.91
C MET A 470 6.81 -32.59 10.46
N ILE A 471 7.85 -31.78 10.24
CA ILE A 471 9.17 -31.99 10.83
C ILE A 471 9.10 -31.64 12.32
N ASP A 472 9.67 -32.49 13.17
CA ASP A 472 9.72 -32.24 14.61
C ASP A 472 10.57 -30.98 14.90
N PRO A 473 10.17 -30.13 15.87
CA PRO A 473 10.96 -28.97 16.28
C PRO A 473 12.44 -29.23 16.58
N GLU A 474 12.79 -30.44 17.02
CA GLU A 474 14.19 -30.82 17.26
C GLU A 474 15.03 -30.85 15.97
N ASP A 475 14.40 -31.15 14.83
CA ASP A 475 15.08 -31.34 13.54
C ASP A 475 14.81 -30.23 12.53
N VAL A 476 13.84 -29.33 12.79
CA VAL A 476 13.45 -28.26 11.85
C VAL A 476 14.61 -27.33 11.49
N GLY A 477 15.51 -27.06 12.43
CA GLY A 477 16.72 -26.27 12.17
C GLY A 477 17.65 -26.95 11.17
N ARG A 478 17.89 -28.25 11.34
CA ARG A 478 18.70 -29.08 10.43
C ARG A 478 18.04 -29.21 9.06
N PHE A 479 16.72 -29.39 9.02
CA PHE A 479 15.93 -29.43 7.80
C PHE A 479 16.11 -28.17 6.95
N TYR A 480 15.96 -26.97 7.55
CA TYR A 480 16.15 -25.71 6.83
C TYR A 480 17.61 -25.45 6.44
N ASP A 481 18.57 -25.85 7.28
CA ASP A 481 20.00 -25.67 6.98
C ASP A 481 20.41 -26.49 5.74
N ASP A 482 19.95 -27.73 5.67
CA ASP A 482 20.13 -28.63 4.53
C ASP A 482 19.42 -28.11 3.29
N PHE A 483 18.14 -27.72 3.42
CA PHE A 483 17.34 -27.25 2.30
C PHE A 483 17.93 -25.97 1.68
N TYR A 484 18.34 -24.99 2.50
CA TYR A 484 18.76 -23.68 2.00
C TYR A 484 20.23 -23.59 1.57
N LYS A 485 21.20 -24.19 2.27
CA LYS A 485 22.63 -24.11 1.85
C LYS A 485 23.36 -25.42 1.77
N GLN A 486 23.17 -26.36 2.69
CA GLN A 486 24.12 -27.48 2.74
C GLN A 486 23.87 -28.56 1.68
N VAL A 487 22.69 -28.57 1.01
CA VAL A 487 22.35 -29.64 0.08
C VAL A 487 21.71 -29.15 -1.22
N PHE A 488 20.99 -28.01 -1.23
CA PHE A 488 20.09 -27.77 -2.37
C PHE A 488 20.00 -26.34 -2.91
N LEU A 489 19.30 -25.39 -2.27
CA LEU A 489 18.88 -24.15 -2.94
C LEU A 489 20.04 -23.21 -3.31
N SER A 490 20.83 -22.76 -2.34
CA SER A 490 21.94 -21.83 -2.59
C SER A 490 23.01 -22.45 -3.51
N GLU A 491 23.32 -23.75 -3.35
CA GLU A 491 24.25 -24.47 -4.24
C GLU A 491 23.73 -24.69 -5.66
N SER A 492 22.41 -24.60 -5.85
CA SER A 492 21.75 -24.60 -7.16
C SER A 492 21.73 -23.22 -7.81
N GLY A 493 22.14 -22.15 -7.12
CA GLY A 493 22.18 -20.78 -7.62
C GLY A 493 20.95 -19.93 -7.32
N ILE A 494 20.07 -20.38 -6.41
CA ILE A 494 18.96 -19.60 -5.85
C ILE A 494 19.51 -18.58 -4.85
N ASP A 495 19.00 -17.35 -4.90
CA ASP A 495 19.47 -16.25 -4.05
C ASP A 495 18.36 -15.50 -3.28
N CYS A 496 17.09 -15.88 -3.46
CA CYS A 496 15.93 -15.38 -2.72
C CYS A 496 14.81 -16.43 -2.60
N VAL A 497 13.87 -16.24 -1.67
CA VAL A 497 12.74 -17.16 -1.47
C VAL A 497 11.41 -16.44 -1.22
N LYS A 498 10.31 -16.98 -1.77
CA LYS A 498 8.94 -16.64 -1.36
C LYS A 498 8.39 -17.79 -0.50
N THR A 499 8.07 -17.51 0.77
CA THR A 499 7.56 -18.54 1.69
C THR A 499 6.08 -18.33 1.99
N ASP A 500 5.26 -19.27 1.55
CA ASP A 500 3.80 -19.28 1.73
C ASP A 500 3.36 -20.24 2.84
N VAL A 501 2.04 -20.28 3.05
CA VAL A 501 1.37 -21.25 3.93
C VAL A 501 1.87 -21.14 5.38
N GLN A 502 2.36 -19.97 5.77
CA GLN A 502 2.88 -19.73 7.11
C GLN A 502 1.76 -19.77 8.16
N CYS A 503 0.55 -19.37 7.79
CA CYS A 503 -0.64 -19.46 8.63
C CYS A 503 -1.09 -20.90 8.94
N ARG A 504 -0.56 -21.94 8.26
CA ARG A 504 -1.06 -23.32 8.44
C ARG A 504 -0.88 -23.84 9.86
N ILE A 505 0.16 -23.37 10.56
CA ILE A 505 0.33 -23.72 11.97
C ILE A 505 -0.85 -23.20 12.80
N GLU A 506 -1.40 -22.02 12.50
CA GLU A 506 -2.59 -21.48 13.20
C GLU A 506 -3.85 -22.34 13.00
N GLU A 507 -3.93 -23.09 11.89
CA GLU A 507 -5.07 -23.95 11.55
C GLU A 507 -5.03 -25.33 12.23
N LEU A 508 -3.96 -25.65 12.96
CA LEU A 508 -3.88 -26.88 13.73
C LEU A 508 -4.93 -26.89 14.84
N THR A 509 -5.57 -28.04 15.04
CA THR A 509 -6.69 -28.17 16.00
C THR A 509 -6.22 -28.13 17.46
N SER A 510 -4.97 -28.50 17.72
CA SER A 510 -4.36 -28.57 19.05
C SER A 510 -3.57 -27.30 19.33
N GLY A 511 -3.91 -26.58 20.41
CA GLY A 511 -3.11 -25.43 20.86
C GLY A 511 -1.69 -25.79 21.32
N THR A 512 -1.46 -27.03 21.77
CA THR A 512 -0.15 -27.51 22.22
C THR A 512 0.76 -27.65 21.03
N ASP A 513 0.25 -28.22 19.94
CA ASP A 513 1.02 -28.37 18.71
C ASP A 513 1.31 -27.00 18.07
N ARG A 514 0.33 -26.08 18.12
CA ARG A 514 0.52 -24.68 17.69
C ARG A 514 1.68 -24.02 18.44
N ALA A 515 1.64 -24.06 19.77
CA ALA A 515 2.68 -23.50 20.63
C ALA A 515 4.05 -24.13 20.37
N ARG A 516 4.09 -25.47 20.25
CA ARG A 516 5.31 -26.26 20.05
C ARG A 516 5.96 -26.01 18.69
N LEU A 517 5.18 -25.76 17.63
CA LEU A 517 5.68 -25.66 16.26
C LEU A 517 5.98 -24.24 15.81
N ALA A 518 5.15 -23.27 16.20
CA ALA A 518 5.19 -21.94 15.58
C ALA A 518 6.53 -21.20 15.79
N GLY A 519 7.06 -21.21 17.01
CA GLY A 519 8.34 -20.58 17.33
C GLY A 519 9.54 -21.23 16.61
N PRO A 520 9.76 -22.55 16.78
CA PRO A 520 10.88 -23.25 16.15
C PRO A 520 10.91 -23.16 14.62
N TYR A 521 9.75 -23.29 13.95
CA TYR A 521 9.67 -23.16 12.49
C TYR A 521 10.04 -21.75 12.02
N GLN A 522 9.48 -20.71 12.64
CA GLN A 522 9.75 -19.33 12.26
C GLN A 522 11.21 -18.95 12.52
N GLU A 523 11.78 -19.41 13.63
CA GLU A 523 13.18 -19.13 13.96
C GLU A 523 14.16 -19.86 13.04
N ALA A 524 13.89 -21.13 12.69
CA ALA A 524 14.69 -21.88 11.73
C ALA A 524 14.65 -21.24 10.33
N PHE A 525 13.44 -20.90 9.87
CA PHE A 525 13.23 -20.18 8.61
C PHE A 525 14.01 -18.86 8.57
N ARG A 526 13.82 -18.00 9.59
CA ARG A 526 14.47 -16.69 9.67
C ARG A 526 15.99 -16.79 9.70
N LYS A 527 16.55 -17.68 10.54
CA LYS A 527 18.00 -17.87 10.64
C LYS A 527 18.60 -18.33 9.32
N SER A 528 17.98 -19.30 8.66
CA SER A 528 18.46 -19.81 7.37
C SER A 528 18.32 -18.77 6.25
N ALA A 529 17.23 -18.02 6.23
CA ALA A 529 17.03 -16.90 5.29
C ALA A 529 18.13 -15.83 5.39
N ILE A 530 18.47 -15.40 6.62
CA ILE A 530 19.55 -14.44 6.86
C ILE A 530 20.90 -15.05 6.42
N LYS A 531 21.17 -16.29 6.82
CA LYS A 531 22.46 -16.96 6.60
C LYS A 531 22.76 -17.20 5.11
N TYR A 532 21.73 -17.39 4.27
CA TYR A 532 21.89 -17.94 2.91
C TYR A 532 21.40 -17.06 1.78
N PHE A 533 20.41 -16.22 2.05
CA PHE A 533 19.81 -15.35 1.03
C PHE A 533 19.98 -13.88 1.37
N ASP A 534 20.77 -13.54 2.39
CA ASP A 534 20.93 -12.15 2.87
C ASP A 534 19.55 -11.51 3.09
N GLN A 535 18.63 -12.34 3.62
CA GLN A 535 17.25 -11.99 3.93
C GLN A 535 16.38 -11.51 2.75
N ARG A 536 16.77 -11.80 1.50
CA ARG A 536 15.91 -11.66 0.32
C ARG A 536 14.76 -12.67 0.37
N VAL A 537 13.75 -12.32 1.16
CA VAL A 537 12.62 -13.18 1.51
C VAL A 537 11.31 -12.42 1.41
N ILE A 538 10.31 -13.09 0.84
CA ILE A 538 8.92 -12.66 0.85
C ILE A 538 8.16 -13.50 1.88
N TYR A 539 7.64 -12.82 2.90
CA TYR A 539 6.67 -13.36 3.83
C TYR A 539 5.29 -13.26 3.20
N CYS A 540 4.60 -14.39 3.07
CA CYS A 540 3.30 -14.46 2.45
C CYS A 540 2.42 -15.47 3.19
N MET A 541 1.10 -15.24 3.21
CA MET A 541 0.15 -15.95 4.06
C MET A 541 0.54 -15.93 5.54
N SER A 542 1.13 -14.83 6.01
CA SER A 542 1.82 -14.71 7.30
C SER A 542 1.13 -13.75 8.27
N HIS A 543 -0.15 -13.45 8.06
CA HIS A 543 -0.93 -12.51 8.88
C HIS A 543 -1.31 -13.09 10.26
N VAL A 544 -0.34 -13.66 10.97
CA VAL A 544 -0.51 -14.30 12.28
C VAL A 544 0.15 -13.41 13.33
N PRO A 545 -0.52 -13.03 14.43
CA PRO A 545 0.00 -12.13 15.45
C PRO A 545 1.41 -12.51 15.92
N GLN A 546 1.65 -13.82 16.13
CA GLN A 546 2.96 -14.33 16.48
C GLN A 546 4.03 -13.93 15.46
N ILE A 547 3.82 -14.17 14.16
CA ILE A 547 4.77 -13.80 13.10
C ILE A 547 4.93 -12.28 13.04
N LEU A 548 3.82 -11.54 13.06
CA LEU A 548 3.84 -10.08 12.94
C LEU A 548 4.61 -9.42 14.08
N TYR A 549 4.43 -9.85 15.32
CA TYR A 549 5.06 -9.24 16.49
C TYR A 549 6.45 -9.78 16.78
N THR A 550 6.73 -11.07 16.55
CA THR A 550 8.03 -11.65 16.88
C THR A 550 9.02 -11.61 15.74
N ALA A 551 8.58 -11.59 14.48
CA ALA A 551 9.48 -11.55 13.32
C ALA A 551 9.49 -10.17 12.64
N LEU A 552 8.32 -9.57 12.38
CA LEU A 552 8.20 -8.41 11.49
C LEU A 552 8.14 -7.04 12.19
N LEU A 553 7.88 -7.02 13.49
CA LEU A 553 7.88 -5.80 14.30
C LEU A 553 9.26 -5.47 14.88
N ARG A 554 10.21 -6.40 14.81
CA ARG A 554 11.59 -6.21 15.29
C ARG A 554 12.28 -5.12 14.47
N ASP A 555 13.02 -4.26 15.16
CA ASP A 555 13.88 -3.26 14.53
C ASP A 555 15.34 -3.75 14.57
N ASP A 556 15.63 -4.78 13.78
CA ASP A 556 16.99 -5.31 13.59
C ASP A 556 17.73 -4.65 12.42
N GLY A 557 17.15 -3.57 11.87
CA GLY A 557 17.69 -2.83 10.73
C GLY A 557 17.44 -3.48 9.38
N LEU A 558 16.74 -4.62 9.33
CA LEU A 558 16.58 -5.40 8.12
C LEU A 558 15.11 -5.45 7.68
N LYS A 559 14.82 -4.98 6.46
CA LYS A 559 13.45 -4.98 5.92
C LYS A 559 13.22 -6.19 5.03
N VAL A 560 12.09 -6.87 5.24
CA VAL A 560 11.64 -7.98 4.39
C VAL A 560 10.39 -7.61 3.62
N PHE A 561 10.13 -8.30 2.51
CA PHE A 561 8.90 -8.13 1.77
C PHE A 561 7.78 -8.84 2.52
N LEU A 562 6.67 -8.14 2.75
CA LEU A 562 5.45 -8.73 3.31
C LEU A 562 4.33 -8.61 2.29
N ARG A 563 3.83 -9.75 1.82
CA ARG A 563 2.63 -9.83 1.00
C ARG A 563 1.41 -9.78 1.89
N TYR A 564 0.60 -8.75 1.69
CA TYR A 564 -0.63 -8.54 2.44
C TYR A 564 -1.86 -8.29 1.57
N SER A 565 -1.75 -8.66 0.30
CA SER A 565 -2.89 -8.75 -0.61
C SER A 565 -3.99 -9.61 0.00
N THR A 566 -5.22 -9.27 -0.35
CA THR A 566 -6.38 -9.77 0.35
C THR A 566 -7.39 -10.25 -0.68
N ALA A 567 -7.70 -11.54 -0.63
CA ALA A 567 -8.77 -12.12 -1.44
C ALA A 567 -10.13 -11.44 -1.15
N HIS A 568 -11.06 -11.48 -2.10
CA HIS A 568 -12.39 -10.92 -1.90
C HIS A 568 -13.11 -11.66 -0.75
N PRO A 569 -13.83 -10.97 0.16
CA PRO A 569 -14.40 -11.57 1.38
C PRO A 569 -15.61 -12.50 1.13
N ASP A 570 -16.05 -12.62 -0.12
CA ASP A 570 -17.12 -13.53 -0.51
C ASP A 570 -16.60 -14.97 -0.43
N PRO A 571 -17.20 -15.85 0.39
CA PRO A 571 -16.74 -17.22 0.59
C PRO A 571 -16.73 -18.07 -0.69
N VAL A 572 -17.48 -17.70 -1.73
CA VAL A 572 -17.39 -18.36 -3.05
C VAL A 572 -16.09 -18.02 -3.78
N LEU A 573 -15.50 -16.87 -3.45
CA LEU A 573 -14.31 -16.30 -4.07
C LEU A 573 -13.05 -16.49 -3.21
N ILE A 574 -13.18 -16.95 -1.97
CA ILE A 574 -12.07 -17.35 -1.08
C ILE A 574 -11.59 -18.75 -1.51
N CYS A 575 -10.81 -18.83 -2.58
CA CYS A 575 -10.18 -20.08 -3.02
C CYS A 575 -8.70 -19.86 -3.35
N LEU A 576 -7.82 -20.13 -2.38
CA LEU A 576 -6.38 -20.48 -2.55
C LEU A 576 -5.48 -19.52 -3.38
N GLN A 577 -6.00 -18.41 -3.90
CA GLN A 577 -5.27 -17.45 -4.73
C GLN A 577 -5.31 -16.05 -4.11
N ASP A 578 -4.22 -15.33 -4.34
CA ASP A 578 -3.97 -14.01 -3.77
C ASP A 578 -4.43 -12.88 -4.72
N PHE A 579 -4.49 -13.21 -6.02
CA PHE A 579 -4.93 -12.35 -7.12
C PHE A 579 -5.75 -13.15 -8.15
N TYR A 580 -6.96 -12.68 -8.48
CA TYR A 580 -7.93 -13.39 -9.35
C TYR A 580 -8.13 -12.63 -10.67
N PRO A 581 -7.34 -12.91 -11.73
CA PRO A 581 -7.42 -12.18 -13.00
C PRO A 581 -8.78 -12.29 -13.68
N ASN A 582 -9.46 -13.41 -13.51
CA ASN A 582 -10.73 -13.69 -14.21
C ASN A 582 -11.97 -13.16 -13.47
N LEU A 583 -11.80 -12.46 -12.35
CA LEU A 583 -12.89 -12.02 -11.49
C LEU A 583 -12.90 -10.51 -11.30
N PRO A 584 -13.65 -9.76 -12.14
CA PRO A 584 -13.67 -8.29 -12.13
C PRO A 584 -13.87 -7.65 -10.75
N GLN A 585 -14.74 -8.24 -9.92
CA GLN A 585 -15.07 -7.71 -8.59
C GLN A 585 -13.90 -7.79 -7.57
N SER A 586 -12.90 -8.65 -7.82
CA SER A 586 -11.74 -8.76 -6.92
C SER A 586 -10.76 -7.60 -7.08
N HIS A 587 -10.65 -6.99 -8.25
CA HIS A 587 -9.59 -6.02 -8.56
C HIS A 587 -9.71 -4.74 -7.73
N SER A 588 -10.90 -4.17 -7.68
CA SER A 588 -11.15 -2.95 -6.91
C SER A 588 -11.09 -3.21 -5.40
N TRP A 589 -11.57 -4.37 -4.93
CA TRP A 589 -11.41 -4.79 -3.54
C TRP A 589 -9.93 -4.96 -3.17
N HIS A 590 -9.12 -5.58 -4.04
CA HIS A 590 -7.69 -5.80 -3.80
C HIS A 590 -6.97 -4.49 -3.54
N ILE A 591 -7.21 -3.46 -4.37
CA ILE A 591 -6.59 -2.13 -4.19
C ILE A 591 -7.08 -1.48 -2.90
N PHE A 592 -8.38 -1.53 -2.63
CA PHE A 592 -8.96 -0.98 -1.41
C PHE A 592 -8.41 -1.64 -0.13
N ALA A 593 -8.41 -2.97 -0.10
CA ALA A 593 -7.95 -3.74 1.05
C ALA A 593 -6.45 -3.51 1.31
N ASN A 594 -5.60 -3.51 0.28
CA ASN A 594 -4.17 -3.21 0.45
C ASN A 594 -3.94 -1.81 1.01
N ALA A 595 -4.64 -0.80 0.50
CA ALA A 595 -4.52 0.58 0.99
C ALA A 595 -4.96 0.73 2.47
N MET A 596 -5.98 -0.02 2.90
CA MET A 596 -6.50 -0.01 4.27
C MET A 596 -5.64 -0.84 5.23
N ASN A 597 -5.19 -2.02 4.80
CA ASN A 597 -4.34 -2.92 5.59
C ASN A 597 -3.04 -2.23 6.03
N MET A 598 -2.58 -1.24 5.27
CA MET A 598 -1.42 -0.42 5.59
C MET A 598 -1.54 0.43 6.85
N ILE A 599 -2.75 0.63 7.39
CA ILE A 599 -2.95 1.24 8.71
C ILE A 599 -2.20 0.44 9.79
N LEU A 600 -2.25 -0.89 9.72
CA LEU A 600 -1.52 -1.79 10.63
C LEU A 600 -0.14 -2.16 10.09
N PHE A 601 -0.04 -2.64 8.85
CA PHE A 601 1.24 -3.16 8.34
C PHE A 601 2.29 -2.06 8.15
N GLY A 602 1.87 -0.81 7.98
CA GLY A 602 2.76 0.34 7.94
C GLY A 602 3.49 0.62 9.25
N GLN A 603 3.12 -0.04 10.34
CA GLN A 603 3.81 0.04 11.63
C GLN A 603 4.94 -0.99 11.78
N LEU A 604 5.03 -1.96 10.85
CA LEU A 604 6.04 -3.02 10.86
C LEU A 604 7.31 -2.61 10.11
N HIS A 605 8.41 -3.34 10.32
CA HIS A 605 9.69 -3.12 9.63
C HIS A 605 9.73 -3.90 8.31
N ILE A 606 8.82 -3.57 7.38
CA ILE A 606 8.60 -4.30 6.13
C ILE A 606 8.71 -3.40 4.90
N LEU A 607 8.79 -4.03 3.72
CA LEU A 607 8.50 -3.43 2.43
C LEU A 607 7.19 -4.00 1.87
N PRO A 608 6.30 -3.16 1.31
CA PRO A 608 4.94 -3.57 1.03
C PRO A 608 4.79 -4.34 -0.30
N ASP A 609 4.48 -5.64 -0.24
CA ASP A 609 4.17 -6.43 -1.44
C ASP A 609 2.63 -6.45 -1.67
N TRP A 610 2.17 -5.66 -2.66
CA TRP A 610 0.76 -5.59 -3.10
C TRP A 610 0.39 -6.73 -4.06
N ASP A 611 1.23 -7.75 -4.16
CA ASP A 611 1.10 -8.96 -4.96
C ASP A 611 1.23 -8.75 -6.47
N MET A 612 1.38 -9.85 -7.19
CA MET A 612 1.47 -9.87 -8.64
C MET A 612 0.20 -9.38 -9.33
N PHE A 613 0.35 -8.95 -10.57
CA PHE A 613 -0.77 -8.66 -11.47
C PHE A 613 -0.40 -8.98 -12.93
N GLN A 614 -1.40 -8.98 -13.80
CA GLN A 614 -1.22 -9.14 -15.23
C GLN A 614 -1.31 -7.77 -15.90
N THR A 615 -0.29 -7.43 -16.68
CA THR A 615 -0.19 -6.17 -17.43
C THR A 615 -1.13 -6.12 -18.63
N SER A 616 -1.55 -7.27 -19.17
CA SER A 616 -2.58 -7.38 -20.22
C SER A 616 -4.01 -7.45 -19.70
N LEU A 617 -4.22 -7.41 -18.38
CA LEU A 617 -5.54 -7.58 -17.80
C LEU A 617 -6.54 -6.53 -18.34
N PRO A 618 -7.61 -6.92 -19.03
CA PRO A 618 -8.56 -5.97 -19.58
C PRO A 618 -9.19 -5.10 -18.47
N GLN A 619 -9.31 -3.80 -18.73
CA GLN A 619 -9.94 -2.78 -17.86
C GLN A 619 -9.22 -2.47 -16.54
N TYR A 620 -8.52 -3.43 -15.92
CA TYR A 620 -7.93 -3.26 -14.58
C TYR A 620 -6.40 -3.26 -14.52
N ALA A 621 -5.69 -3.51 -15.64
CA ALA A 621 -4.22 -3.52 -15.64
C ALA A 621 -3.63 -2.17 -15.20
N SER A 622 -4.11 -1.05 -15.76
CA SER A 622 -3.53 0.27 -15.50
C SER A 622 -3.73 0.73 -14.05
N ILE A 623 -4.91 0.47 -13.47
CA ILE A 623 -5.20 0.81 -12.07
C ILE A 623 -4.34 -0.03 -11.10
N HIS A 624 -4.09 -1.30 -11.44
CA HIS A 624 -3.19 -2.15 -10.67
C HIS A 624 -1.72 -1.73 -10.76
N ALA A 625 -1.26 -1.31 -11.94
CA ALA A 625 0.07 -0.76 -12.14
C ALA A 625 0.27 0.52 -11.30
N ALA A 626 -0.68 1.46 -11.37
CA ALA A 626 -0.65 2.71 -10.60
C ALA A 626 -0.62 2.47 -9.10
N ALA A 627 -1.46 1.56 -8.61
CA ALA A 627 -1.49 1.16 -7.21
C ALA A 627 -0.14 0.61 -6.72
N ARG A 628 0.53 -0.21 -7.53
CA ARG A 628 1.84 -0.83 -7.21
C ARG A 628 2.99 0.15 -7.31
N CYS A 629 3.01 1.02 -8.32
CA CYS A 629 4.00 2.10 -8.39
C CYS A 629 3.90 3.03 -7.17
N LEU A 630 2.67 3.33 -6.73
CA LEU A 630 2.44 4.18 -5.58
C LEU A 630 2.70 3.48 -4.24
N SER A 631 2.63 2.14 -4.16
CA SER A 631 2.64 1.38 -2.89
C SER A 631 3.88 1.62 -2.02
N GLY A 632 5.01 1.95 -2.65
CA GLY A 632 6.32 2.02 -1.98
C GLY A 632 7.02 0.66 -1.87
N GLY A 633 6.56 -0.36 -2.59
CA GLY A 633 7.15 -1.69 -2.62
C GLY A 633 7.47 -2.21 -4.03
N PRO A 634 7.85 -3.50 -4.16
CA PRO A 634 8.22 -4.10 -5.44
C PRO A 634 7.04 -4.25 -6.40
N ILE A 635 7.36 -4.44 -7.69
CA ILE A 635 6.38 -4.68 -8.74
C ILE A 635 6.54 -6.11 -9.27
N PHE A 636 5.55 -6.96 -9.00
CA PHE A 636 5.47 -8.33 -9.52
C PHE A 636 4.51 -8.39 -10.71
N ILE A 637 4.97 -8.94 -11.85
CA ILE A 637 4.14 -9.23 -13.02
C ILE A 637 3.99 -10.74 -13.20
N THR A 638 2.87 -11.19 -13.75
CA THR A 638 2.56 -12.63 -13.93
C THR A 638 1.72 -12.90 -15.17
N ASP A 639 1.92 -12.10 -16.22
CA ASP A 639 1.28 -12.32 -17.51
C ASP A 639 1.61 -13.70 -18.07
N SER A 640 0.64 -14.24 -18.81
CA SER A 640 0.91 -15.36 -19.70
C SER A 640 1.96 -14.95 -20.75
N PRO A 641 2.76 -15.91 -21.24
CA PRO A 641 3.65 -15.67 -22.38
C PRO A 641 2.90 -15.01 -23.56
N GLU A 642 3.60 -14.21 -24.35
CA GLU A 642 3.08 -13.34 -25.43
C GLU A 642 2.09 -12.21 -25.01
N SER A 643 1.66 -12.14 -23.75
CA SER A 643 0.57 -11.26 -23.30
C SER A 643 1.05 -10.04 -22.51
N HIS A 644 2.28 -9.55 -22.71
CA HIS A 644 2.79 -8.42 -21.94
C HIS A 644 2.39 -7.06 -22.56
N ASP A 645 1.79 -6.16 -21.77
CA ASP A 645 1.60 -4.77 -22.19
C ASP A 645 2.90 -3.98 -21.95
N GLN A 646 3.69 -3.84 -23.03
CA GLN A 646 4.97 -3.15 -23.00
C GLN A 646 4.84 -1.66 -22.64
N HIS A 647 3.77 -1.01 -23.09
CA HIS A 647 3.56 0.41 -22.83
C HIS A 647 3.30 0.61 -21.34
N LEU A 648 2.44 -0.23 -20.75
CA LEU A 648 2.17 -0.18 -19.32
C LEU A 648 3.42 -0.48 -18.49
N VAL A 649 4.21 -1.51 -18.84
CA VAL A 649 5.47 -1.79 -18.14
C VAL A 649 6.41 -0.60 -18.19
N SER A 650 6.58 0.04 -19.36
CA SER A 650 7.45 1.22 -19.50
C SER A 650 6.98 2.44 -18.69
N SER A 651 5.71 2.51 -18.31
CA SER A 651 5.21 3.55 -17.39
C SER A 651 5.52 3.27 -15.92
N MET A 652 5.91 2.04 -15.57
CA MET A 652 6.27 1.64 -14.20
C MET A 652 7.77 1.70 -13.95
N VAL A 653 8.57 1.43 -14.98
CA VAL A 653 10.04 1.32 -14.87
C VAL A 653 10.78 2.28 -15.78
N SER A 654 12.00 2.62 -15.38
CA SER A 654 12.94 3.37 -16.21
C SER A 654 14.34 2.82 -16.10
N THR A 655 15.11 2.97 -17.17
CA THR A 655 16.52 2.52 -17.21
C THR A 655 17.40 3.48 -16.41
N THR A 656 18.41 2.94 -15.73
CA THR A 656 19.39 3.77 -15.04
C THR A 656 20.44 4.31 -16.03
N PRO A 657 21.17 5.38 -15.69
CA PRO A 657 22.32 5.83 -16.48
C PRO A 657 23.37 4.73 -16.62
N SER A 658 23.75 4.08 -15.50
CA SER A 658 24.85 3.11 -15.37
C SER A 658 24.52 1.70 -15.87
N SER A 659 23.26 1.27 -15.82
CA SER A 659 22.82 -0.07 -16.20
C SER A 659 21.70 -0.01 -17.24
N ARG A 660 21.54 -1.10 -18.00
CA ARG A 660 20.37 -1.28 -18.86
C ARG A 660 19.19 -1.91 -18.12
N THR A 661 19.41 -2.44 -16.91
CA THR A 661 18.35 -3.03 -16.08
C THR A 661 17.37 -1.91 -15.66
N PRO A 662 16.11 -1.93 -16.12
CA PRO A 662 15.05 -1.05 -15.66
C PRO A 662 14.80 -1.23 -14.16
N ARG A 663 14.45 -0.12 -13.53
CA ARG A 663 14.06 -0.08 -12.12
C ARG A 663 12.71 0.58 -11.98
N ALA A 664 11.90 0.06 -11.07
CA ALA A 664 10.69 0.71 -10.63
C ALA A 664 11.05 2.00 -9.89
N LEU A 665 10.37 3.09 -10.22
CA LEU A 665 10.59 4.38 -9.55
C LEU A 665 9.78 4.43 -8.26
N ARG A 666 10.31 3.79 -7.22
CA ARG A 666 9.62 3.58 -5.95
C ARG A 666 9.65 4.83 -5.06
N PRO A 667 8.50 5.26 -4.50
CA PRO A 667 8.46 6.27 -3.44
C PRO A 667 9.23 5.83 -2.17
N SER A 668 9.43 6.78 -1.25
CA SER A 668 10.22 6.55 -0.03
C SER A 668 9.42 5.90 1.09
N GLU A 669 8.16 6.31 1.24
CA GLU A 669 7.26 5.80 2.28
C GLU A 669 6.40 4.63 1.76
N MET A 670 5.66 4.02 2.68
CA MET A 670 4.62 3.05 2.32
C MET A 670 3.30 3.77 2.15
N ALA A 671 2.56 3.42 1.09
CA ALA A 671 1.30 4.06 0.76
C ALA A 671 0.21 3.76 1.80
N TYR A 672 -0.65 4.74 2.09
CA TYR A 672 -1.75 4.57 3.04
C TYR A 672 -3.01 5.32 2.60
N ALA A 673 -4.18 4.78 2.94
CA ALA A 673 -5.46 5.47 2.72
C ALA A 673 -5.57 6.73 3.60
N ILE A 674 -5.97 7.86 3.01
CA ILE A 674 -6.12 9.14 3.74
C ILE A 674 -7.25 9.07 4.77
N ASP A 675 -8.39 8.47 4.40
CA ASP A 675 -9.54 8.29 5.29
C ASP A 675 -9.62 6.82 5.71
N PRO A 676 -9.18 6.46 6.93
CA PRO A 676 -9.20 5.07 7.39
C PRO A 676 -10.62 4.53 7.60
N TYR A 677 -11.63 5.42 7.69
CA TYR A 677 -13.02 5.04 7.90
C TYR A 677 -13.84 4.96 6.61
N LEU A 678 -13.21 5.19 5.46
CA LEU A 678 -13.86 5.05 4.15
C LEU A 678 -14.28 3.61 3.92
N GLY A 679 -15.57 3.32 3.93
CA GLY A 679 -16.08 1.97 3.60
C GLY A 679 -16.01 1.67 2.10
N TYR A 680 -15.73 0.42 1.73
CA TYR A 680 -15.61 -0.01 0.32
C TYR A 680 -16.83 0.32 -0.54
N ARG A 681 -18.04 0.22 0.03
CA ARG A 681 -19.32 0.47 -0.66
C ARG A 681 -19.86 1.89 -0.47
N SER A 682 -19.03 2.83 -0.02
CA SER A 682 -19.46 4.22 0.23
C SER A 682 -19.67 5.07 -1.03
N SER A 683 -19.47 4.49 -2.24
CA SER A 683 -19.55 5.19 -3.53
C SER A 683 -18.67 6.45 -3.57
N ARG A 684 -17.46 6.30 -3.04
CA ARG A 684 -16.47 7.37 -2.93
C ARG A 684 -15.11 6.97 -3.51
N LEU A 685 -14.34 7.96 -3.95
CA LEU A 685 -12.99 7.78 -4.46
C LEU A 685 -12.03 7.40 -3.32
N LEU A 686 -11.20 6.38 -3.57
CA LEU A 686 -10.14 5.98 -2.66
C LEU A 686 -8.91 6.86 -2.88
N CYS A 687 -8.59 7.69 -1.90
CA CYS A 687 -7.38 8.50 -1.89
C CYS A 687 -6.27 7.81 -1.09
N VAL A 688 -5.15 7.52 -1.75
CA VAL A 688 -3.98 6.87 -1.17
C VAL A 688 -2.79 7.81 -1.28
N LYS A 689 -2.15 8.12 -0.16
CA LYS A 689 -1.00 9.04 -0.10
C LYS A 689 0.31 8.27 0.04
N ASN A 690 1.35 8.78 -0.62
CA ASN A 690 2.74 8.42 -0.39
C ASN A 690 3.61 9.69 -0.49
N SER A 691 4.87 9.62 -0.08
CA SER A 691 5.85 10.69 -0.27
C SER A 691 7.19 10.11 -0.71
N TYR A 692 7.95 10.92 -1.44
CA TYR A 692 9.31 10.62 -1.84
C TYR A 692 10.24 11.67 -1.27
N LEU A 693 11.23 11.23 -0.49
CA LEU A 693 12.24 12.08 0.13
C LEU A 693 13.50 12.03 -0.74
N ASN A 694 13.91 13.19 -1.24
CA ASN A 694 15.20 13.36 -1.90
C ASN A 694 16.03 14.42 -1.18
N ALA A 695 17.28 14.66 -1.61
CA ALA A 695 18.15 15.61 -0.93
C ALA A 695 17.65 17.08 -1.02
N SER A 696 16.68 17.36 -1.88
CA SER A 696 16.08 18.69 -2.06
C SER A 696 14.81 18.90 -1.24
N GLY A 697 14.27 17.85 -0.63
CA GLY A 697 13.08 17.90 0.20
C GLY A 697 12.09 16.79 -0.11
N MET A 698 10.92 16.88 0.52
CA MET A 698 9.84 15.93 0.36
C MET A 698 8.98 16.31 -0.86
N VAL A 699 8.70 15.34 -1.72
CA VAL A 699 7.67 15.42 -2.77
C VAL A 699 6.49 14.57 -2.33
N HIS A 700 5.28 15.10 -2.42
CA HIS A 700 4.07 14.39 -2.02
C HIS A 700 3.36 13.79 -3.23
N LEU A 701 2.85 12.57 -3.08
CA LEU A 701 2.13 11.83 -4.11
C LEU A 701 0.73 11.47 -3.59
N LEU A 702 -0.28 11.68 -4.41
CA LEU A 702 -1.65 11.28 -4.14
C LEU A 702 -2.20 10.45 -5.29
N GLY A 703 -2.42 9.16 -5.06
CA GLY A 703 -3.23 8.33 -5.93
C GLY A 703 -4.70 8.49 -5.60
N VAL A 704 -5.51 8.72 -6.62
CA VAL A 704 -6.98 8.74 -6.53
C VAL A 704 -7.51 7.61 -7.40
N PHE A 705 -8.20 6.66 -6.79
CA PHE A 705 -8.66 5.43 -7.44
C PHE A 705 -10.18 5.31 -7.35
N ASN A 706 -10.84 5.06 -8.48
CA ASN A 706 -12.25 4.71 -8.47
C ASN A 706 -12.43 3.20 -8.33
N VAL A 707 -12.60 2.76 -7.09
CA VAL A 707 -12.86 1.36 -6.74
C VAL A 707 -14.34 0.98 -6.80
N SER A 708 -15.22 1.90 -7.21
CA SER A 708 -16.65 1.66 -7.40
C SER A 708 -16.95 1.16 -8.81
N SER A 709 -18.21 0.74 -9.04
CA SER A 709 -18.70 0.31 -10.35
C SER A 709 -19.29 1.43 -11.20
N THR A 710 -19.21 2.69 -10.76
CA THR A 710 -19.85 3.84 -11.44
C THR A 710 -18.87 5.01 -11.58
N TYR A 711 -19.15 5.92 -12.52
CA TYR A 711 -18.46 7.21 -12.57
C TYR A 711 -18.67 7.98 -11.27
N LEU A 712 -17.58 8.46 -10.67
CA LEU A 712 -17.62 9.27 -9.46
C LEU A 712 -16.89 10.59 -9.69
N VAL A 713 -17.40 11.64 -9.03
CA VAL A 713 -16.76 12.95 -8.97
C VAL A 713 -16.69 13.39 -7.52
N GLU A 714 -15.52 13.82 -7.09
CA GLU A 714 -15.31 14.34 -5.74
C GLU A 714 -14.45 15.59 -5.71
N LEU A 715 -14.67 16.39 -4.66
CA LEU A 715 -13.79 17.46 -4.24
C LEU A 715 -12.72 16.90 -3.29
N VAL A 716 -11.51 16.73 -3.81
CA VAL A 716 -10.35 16.17 -3.12
C VAL A 716 -9.55 17.29 -2.47
N ARG A 717 -9.25 17.17 -1.17
CA ARG A 717 -8.47 18.17 -0.43
C ARG A 717 -6.99 18.16 -0.80
N ALA A 718 -6.33 19.28 -0.51
CA ALA A 718 -4.89 19.43 -0.54
C ALA A 718 -4.23 18.32 0.28
N PHE A 719 -3.24 17.66 -0.32
CA PHE A 719 -2.51 16.55 0.28
C PHE A 719 -1.05 16.93 0.62
N TRP A 720 -0.64 18.15 0.30
CA TRP A 720 0.63 18.76 0.68
C TRP A 720 0.47 19.57 1.98
N PRO A 721 1.57 19.87 2.69
CA PRO A 721 1.55 20.71 3.89
C PRO A 721 1.02 22.12 3.63
N SER A 722 0.38 22.72 4.65
CA SER A 722 0.00 24.13 4.63
C SER A 722 1.24 25.03 4.64
N GLY A 723 1.22 26.10 3.85
CA GLY A 723 2.34 27.03 3.72
C GLY A 723 3.36 26.60 2.66
N GLY A 724 4.16 27.56 2.20
CA GLY A 724 5.04 27.39 1.04
C GLY A 724 4.31 27.46 -0.29
N GLU A 725 5.08 27.53 -1.37
CA GLU A 725 4.57 27.51 -2.74
C GLU A 725 4.73 26.11 -3.33
N TRP A 726 3.68 25.63 -3.98
CA TRP A 726 3.61 24.28 -4.51
C TRP A 726 3.20 24.31 -5.98
N VAL A 727 3.64 23.31 -6.74
CA VAL A 727 3.16 23.03 -8.09
C VAL A 727 2.74 21.57 -8.13
N ILE A 728 1.59 21.31 -8.74
CA ILE A 728 1.03 19.97 -8.83
C ILE A 728 0.96 19.54 -10.28
N ARG A 729 1.33 18.29 -10.52
CA ARG A 729 1.22 17.61 -11.81
C ARG A 729 0.27 16.42 -11.71
N GLY A 730 -0.68 16.31 -12.63
CA GLY A 730 -1.44 15.06 -12.85
C GLY A 730 -0.72 14.16 -13.86
N HIS A 731 -0.64 12.85 -13.57
CA HIS A 731 0.06 11.91 -14.44
C HIS A 731 -0.70 11.63 -15.75
N ASN A 732 -1.98 11.23 -15.72
CA ASN A 732 -2.65 10.82 -16.97
C ASN A 732 -2.96 12.02 -17.88
N ASN A 733 -3.29 13.19 -17.30
CA ASN A 733 -3.58 14.39 -18.08
C ASN A 733 -2.34 15.24 -18.39
N GLN A 734 -1.20 14.95 -17.74
CA GLN A 734 0.06 15.69 -17.88
C GLN A 734 -0.04 17.19 -17.57
N ASN A 735 -1.11 17.62 -16.90
CA ASN A 735 -1.38 19.01 -16.59
C ASN A 735 -0.56 19.43 -15.37
N VAL A 736 0.08 20.61 -15.44
CA VAL A 736 0.95 21.16 -14.41
C VAL A 736 0.47 22.56 -14.03
N LYS A 737 0.13 22.77 -12.76
CA LYS A 737 -0.41 24.06 -12.29
C LYS A 737 0.02 24.40 -10.87
N LYS A 738 0.02 25.70 -10.57
CA LYS A 738 0.10 26.23 -9.20
C LYS A 738 -1.32 26.17 -8.60
N PRO A 739 -1.53 25.58 -7.41
CA PRO A 739 -2.86 25.48 -6.81
C PRO A 739 -3.35 26.86 -6.35
N GLU A 740 -4.57 27.22 -6.77
CA GLU A 740 -5.27 28.47 -6.38
C GLU A 740 -6.16 28.28 -5.12
N GLY A 741 -6.24 27.06 -4.61
CA GLY A 741 -7.04 26.71 -3.42
C GLY A 741 -6.68 25.32 -2.87
N GLU A 742 -7.38 24.92 -1.81
CA GLU A 742 -7.13 23.65 -1.11
C GLU A 742 -7.99 22.48 -1.62
N LEU A 743 -8.77 22.67 -2.69
CA LEU A 743 -9.65 21.64 -3.25
C LEU A 743 -9.38 21.43 -4.74
N MET A 744 -9.40 20.18 -5.16
CA MET A 744 -9.28 19.74 -6.55
C MET A 744 -10.54 18.98 -6.93
N VAL A 745 -11.04 19.18 -8.15
CA VAL A 745 -12.18 18.42 -8.66
C VAL A 745 -11.68 17.22 -9.46
N VAL A 746 -12.00 16.00 -9.00
CA VAL A 746 -11.53 14.77 -9.63
C VAL A 746 -12.71 13.91 -10.04
N GLY A 747 -12.84 13.65 -11.34
CA GLY A 747 -13.87 12.79 -11.91
C GLY A 747 -13.28 11.58 -12.65
N LEU A 748 -13.63 10.37 -12.22
CA LEU A 748 -13.04 9.12 -12.72
C LEU A 748 -14.14 8.11 -13.07
N GLU A 749 -14.02 7.42 -14.22
CA GLU A 749 -14.87 6.28 -14.54
C GLU A 749 -14.56 5.08 -13.63
N ALA A 750 -15.42 4.07 -13.65
CA ALA A 750 -15.21 2.86 -12.87
C ALA A 750 -13.91 2.17 -13.29
N GLY A 751 -13.02 1.86 -12.34
CA GLY A 751 -11.72 1.26 -12.62
C GLY A 751 -10.64 2.24 -13.09
N ASP A 752 -10.94 3.54 -13.19
CA ASP A 752 -9.94 4.56 -13.51
C ASP A 752 -9.24 5.14 -12.27
N TRP A 753 -8.14 5.85 -12.54
CA TRP A 753 -7.27 6.42 -11.53
C TRP A 753 -6.58 7.71 -12.00
N GLU A 754 -5.96 8.42 -11.06
CA GLU A 754 -4.99 9.50 -11.30
C GLU A 754 -3.92 9.48 -10.21
N ILE A 755 -2.69 9.90 -10.54
CA ILE A 755 -1.64 10.19 -9.55
C ILE A 755 -1.27 11.67 -9.68
N PHE A 756 -1.42 12.39 -8.58
CA PHE A 756 -0.99 13.77 -8.45
C PHE A 756 0.35 13.84 -7.73
N THR A 757 1.29 14.61 -8.27
CA THR A 757 2.59 14.92 -7.68
C THR A 757 2.62 16.38 -7.27
N ALA A 758 2.77 16.66 -5.98
CA ALA A 758 2.96 18.01 -5.45
C ALA A 758 4.44 18.24 -5.09
N ALA A 759 5.08 19.15 -5.82
CA ALA A 759 6.48 19.53 -5.61
C ALA A 759 6.57 20.97 -5.08
N THR A 760 7.52 21.21 -4.18
CA THR A 760 7.79 22.55 -3.66
C THR A 760 8.40 23.45 -4.73
N VAL A 761 8.00 24.71 -4.75
CA VAL A 761 8.61 25.75 -5.58
C VAL A 761 9.74 26.42 -4.80
N LYS A 762 10.89 26.59 -5.44
CA LYS A 762 12.02 27.39 -4.95
C LYS A 762 12.42 28.36 -6.05
N ASP A 763 12.49 29.65 -5.73
CA ASP A 763 12.78 30.73 -6.69
C ASP A 763 11.98 30.61 -8.01
N GLY A 764 10.68 30.30 -7.93
CA GLY A 764 9.81 30.12 -9.10
C GLY A 764 10.09 28.86 -9.93
N VAL A 765 10.83 27.89 -9.41
CA VAL A 765 11.17 26.61 -10.07
C VAL A 765 10.67 25.42 -9.25
N ALA A 766 10.10 24.40 -9.90
CA ALA A 766 9.79 23.12 -9.28
C ALA A 766 10.12 21.96 -10.24
N VAL A 767 10.78 20.91 -9.73
CA VAL A 767 11.12 19.71 -10.52
C VAL A 767 10.11 18.60 -10.23
N LEU A 768 9.41 18.13 -11.26
CA LEU A 768 8.24 17.24 -11.13
C LEU A 768 8.53 15.77 -11.43
N GLY A 769 9.72 15.48 -11.96
CA GLY A 769 10.20 14.13 -12.24
C GLY A 769 9.99 13.70 -13.70
N LEU A 770 9.99 12.39 -13.95
CA LEU A 770 9.83 11.85 -15.29
C LEU A 770 8.36 11.82 -15.74
N LYS A 771 8.13 12.16 -17.01
CA LYS A 771 6.81 12.30 -17.61
C LYS A 771 6.09 10.95 -17.74
N GLU A 772 6.81 9.96 -18.24
CA GLU A 772 6.30 8.65 -18.63
C GLU A 772 5.99 7.78 -17.41
N ASN A 773 6.67 8.02 -16.30
CA ASN A 773 6.53 7.18 -15.12
C ASN A 773 5.44 7.68 -14.18
N MET A 774 4.62 6.74 -13.69
CA MET A 774 3.51 6.99 -12.75
C MET A 774 3.98 7.70 -11.47
N THR A 775 5.15 7.33 -10.97
CA THR A 775 5.81 7.90 -9.79
C THR A 775 7.15 8.55 -10.17
N GLY A 776 7.18 9.25 -11.31
CA GLY A 776 8.41 9.82 -11.90
C GLY A 776 9.19 10.78 -11.00
N ALA A 777 8.59 11.34 -9.95
CA ALA A 777 9.30 12.11 -8.93
C ALA A 777 10.43 11.33 -8.25
N ALA A 778 10.26 10.00 -8.13
CA ALA A 778 11.27 9.10 -7.58
C ALA A 778 12.49 8.92 -8.49
N ALA A 779 12.55 9.51 -9.68
CA ALA A 779 13.79 9.57 -10.47
C ALA A 779 14.79 10.63 -9.95
N ILE A 780 14.35 11.59 -9.14
CA ILE A 780 15.16 12.73 -8.72
C ILE A 780 15.97 12.37 -7.48
N SER A 781 17.30 12.45 -7.57
CA SER A 781 18.19 12.28 -6.42
C SER A 781 18.37 13.60 -5.67
N ARG A 782 18.59 14.68 -6.41
CA ARG A 782 18.67 16.06 -5.90
C ARG A 782 18.43 17.06 -7.02
N TRP A 783 18.11 18.28 -6.64
CA TRP A 783 18.06 19.45 -7.50
C TRP A 783 18.27 20.75 -6.73
N SER A 784 18.80 21.76 -7.39
CA SER A 784 19.00 23.11 -6.85
C SER A 784 18.71 24.16 -7.91
N VAL A 785 18.46 25.38 -7.45
CA VAL A 785 18.34 26.57 -8.29
C VAL A 785 19.21 27.67 -7.70
N GLU A 786 20.02 28.30 -8.56
CA GLU A 786 20.84 29.46 -8.23
C GLU A 786 20.37 30.64 -9.08
N THR A 787 19.90 31.69 -8.41
CA THR A 787 19.46 32.92 -9.07
C THR A 787 20.59 33.96 -9.03
N GLY A 788 21.12 34.32 -10.19
CA GLY A 788 22.26 35.23 -10.34
C GLY A 788 21.95 36.44 -11.22
N LYS A 789 22.99 37.24 -11.53
CA LYS A 789 22.87 38.42 -12.41
C LYS A 789 22.59 38.08 -13.88
N GLU A 790 22.94 36.86 -14.29
CA GLU A 790 22.82 36.39 -15.69
C GLU A 790 21.54 35.57 -15.93
N GLY A 791 20.76 35.29 -14.87
CA GLY A 791 19.54 34.49 -14.94
C GLY A 791 19.48 33.42 -13.84
N LYS A 792 18.78 32.31 -14.11
CA LYS A 792 18.66 31.16 -13.20
C LYS A 792 19.43 29.96 -13.74
N LYS A 793 20.20 29.31 -12.87
CA LYS A 793 20.86 28.03 -13.14
C LYS A 793 20.17 26.94 -12.31
N ILE A 794 19.59 25.94 -12.97
CA ILE A 794 18.89 24.83 -12.33
C ILE A 794 19.72 23.57 -12.56
N GLU A 795 20.12 22.87 -11.50
CA GLU A 795 20.79 21.58 -11.59
C GLU A 795 19.86 20.49 -11.10
N VAL A 796 19.69 19.42 -11.87
CA VAL A 796 18.86 18.26 -11.53
C VAL A 796 19.67 16.99 -11.68
N GLU A 797 19.88 16.27 -10.59
CA GLU A 797 20.51 14.95 -10.58
C GLU A 797 19.44 13.85 -10.59
N LEU A 798 19.54 12.97 -11.58
CA LEU A 798 18.58 11.90 -11.86
C LEU A 798 19.25 10.53 -11.75
N ARG A 799 18.53 9.54 -11.22
CA ARG A 799 18.94 8.12 -11.20
C ARG A 799 18.30 7.28 -12.29
N ALA A 800 17.46 7.89 -13.13
CA ALA A 800 16.76 7.23 -14.22
C ALA A 800 16.64 8.14 -15.44
N LEU A 801 16.56 7.52 -16.63
CA LEU A 801 16.40 8.17 -17.91
C LEU A 801 14.91 8.25 -18.31
N GLY A 802 14.52 9.30 -19.03
CA GLY A 802 13.15 9.58 -19.45
C GLY A 802 12.97 11.06 -19.80
N THR A 803 11.74 11.53 -19.91
CA THR A 803 11.47 12.96 -20.14
C THR A 803 11.34 13.69 -18.81
N LEU A 804 12.32 14.50 -18.45
CA LEU A 804 12.30 15.34 -17.25
C LEU A 804 11.32 16.49 -17.43
N VAL A 805 10.42 16.69 -16.45
CA VAL A 805 9.48 17.81 -16.40
C VAL A 805 9.91 18.80 -15.32
N VAL A 806 10.15 20.06 -15.71
CA VAL A 806 10.48 21.17 -14.81
C VAL A 806 9.48 22.30 -15.01
N TYR A 807 8.87 22.77 -13.93
CA TYR A 807 8.08 23.99 -13.91
C TYR A 807 8.99 25.20 -13.64
N ILE A 808 8.84 26.24 -14.44
CA ILE A 808 9.58 27.50 -14.34
C ILE A 808 8.60 28.65 -14.57
N GLU A 809 8.33 29.42 -13.52
CA GLU A 809 7.41 30.55 -13.55
C GLU A 809 7.85 31.63 -14.55
N GLY A 810 6.96 32.00 -15.47
CA GLY A 810 7.19 33.04 -16.48
C GLY A 810 7.97 32.58 -17.71
N LEU A 811 8.21 31.27 -17.88
CA LEU A 811 9.00 30.73 -19.00
C LEU A 811 8.30 30.98 -20.35
N GLU A 812 8.98 31.69 -21.26
CA GLU A 812 8.43 31.98 -22.59
C GLU A 812 8.40 30.71 -23.47
N PRO A 813 7.29 30.43 -24.21
CA PRO A 813 7.25 29.33 -25.17
C PRO A 813 8.26 29.57 -26.31
N VAL A 814 9.26 28.70 -26.45
CA VAL A 814 10.24 28.75 -27.55
C VAL A 814 10.32 27.39 -28.22
N VAL A 815 10.27 27.37 -29.56
CA VAL A 815 10.62 26.20 -30.37
C VAL A 815 12.13 26.18 -30.53
N ILE A 816 12.81 25.29 -29.81
CA ILE A 816 14.27 25.18 -29.83
C ILE A 816 14.66 24.07 -30.81
N PRO A 817 15.54 24.33 -31.80
CA PRO A 817 16.09 23.26 -32.63
C PRO A 817 16.98 22.32 -31.78
N PRO A 818 17.02 21.02 -32.07
CA PRO A 818 17.72 20.04 -31.25
C PRO A 818 19.20 20.42 -31.07
N ILE A 819 19.61 20.56 -29.80
CA ILE A 819 21.02 20.81 -29.45
C ILE A 819 21.73 19.46 -29.49
N LYS A 820 22.59 19.25 -30.50
CA LYS A 820 23.50 18.10 -30.49
C LYS A 820 24.53 18.35 -29.38
N GLY A 821 24.51 17.51 -28.33
CA GLY A 821 25.55 17.55 -27.31
C GLY A 821 26.92 17.31 -27.94
N GLU A 822 27.92 18.10 -27.56
CA GLU A 822 29.31 17.81 -27.91
C GLU A 822 29.74 16.54 -27.18
N SER A 823 29.96 15.46 -27.95
CA SER A 823 30.45 14.18 -27.43
C SER A 823 31.97 14.19 -27.33
N SER A 824 32.52 14.07 -26.12
CA SER A 824 33.85 13.49 -25.93
C SER A 824 33.75 11.95 -25.96
N PRO A 825 34.82 11.21 -26.28
CA PRO A 825 34.80 9.74 -26.38
C PRO A 825 34.41 9.03 -25.07
N GLU A 826 34.44 9.74 -23.94
CA GLU A 826 34.15 9.22 -22.59
C GLU A 826 32.72 9.55 -22.09
N LYS A 827 31.89 10.24 -22.89
CA LYS A 827 30.54 10.69 -22.47
C LYS A 827 29.42 9.92 -23.16
N LEU A 828 28.40 9.54 -22.38
CA LEU A 828 27.14 8.96 -22.88
C LEU A 828 26.54 9.87 -23.97
N GLN A 829 26.37 9.36 -25.19
CA GLN A 829 25.62 10.07 -26.21
C GLN A 829 24.15 10.10 -25.80
N LEU A 830 23.65 11.28 -25.42
CA LEU A 830 22.25 11.51 -25.09
C LEU A 830 21.63 12.47 -26.11
N GLY A 831 20.47 12.11 -26.64
CA GLY A 831 19.63 13.06 -27.36
C GLY A 831 18.95 13.99 -26.35
N VAL A 832 18.96 15.30 -26.61
CA VAL A 832 18.30 16.31 -25.77
C VAL A 832 17.30 17.08 -26.62
N TYR A 833 16.02 16.89 -26.33
CA TYR A 833 14.92 17.55 -27.06
C TYR A 833 14.08 18.38 -26.07
N PRO A 834 14.36 19.69 -25.93
CA PRO A 834 13.59 20.55 -25.06
C PRO A 834 12.26 20.98 -25.72
N VAL A 835 11.16 20.89 -24.98
CA VAL A 835 9.85 21.44 -25.37
C VAL A 835 9.35 22.34 -24.26
N VAL A 836 8.99 23.59 -24.61
CA VAL A 836 8.41 24.54 -23.67
C VAL A 836 6.93 24.75 -23.95
N TYR A 837 6.09 24.58 -22.94
CA TYR A 837 4.66 24.90 -22.99
C TYR A 837 4.19 25.37 -21.61
N GLU A 838 3.42 26.46 -21.54
CA GLU A 838 2.72 26.91 -20.33
C GLU A 838 3.54 26.85 -19.01
N ASN A 839 4.71 27.48 -18.95
CA ASN A 839 5.64 27.46 -17.80
C ASN A 839 6.31 26.10 -17.52
N CYS A 840 6.19 25.12 -18.40
CA CYS A 840 6.83 23.82 -18.29
C CYS A 840 7.91 23.63 -19.35
N LEU A 841 9.03 23.07 -18.91
CA LEU A 841 10.12 22.59 -19.74
C LEU A 841 10.19 21.07 -19.65
N GLU A 842 9.99 20.41 -20.78
CA GLU A 842 10.24 18.97 -20.94
C GLU A 842 11.61 18.76 -21.58
N ILE A 843 12.42 17.87 -21.02
CA ILE A 843 13.75 17.50 -21.55
C ILE A 843 13.78 15.99 -21.72
N GLU A 844 13.69 15.52 -22.96
CA GLU A 844 13.83 14.09 -23.27
C GLU A 844 15.31 13.68 -23.10
N LEU A 845 15.59 12.78 -22.15
CA LEU A 845 16.93 12.25 -21.84
C LEU A 845 17.01 10.78 -22.27
N LEU A 846 17.39 10.53 -23.52
CA LEU A 846 17.47 9.18 -24.11
C LEU A 846 18.90 8.82 -24.54
N LYS A 847 19.30 7.55 -24.33
CA LYS A 847 20.52 6.97 -24.90
C LYS A 847 20.46 7.07 -26.44
N GLY A 848 21.52 7.56 -27.09
CA GLY A 848 21.60 7.76 -28.53
C GLY A 848 21.73 6.46 -29.35
N GLU A 849 21.22 6.48 -30.59
CA GLU A 849 21.39 5.37 -31.55
C GLU A 849 22.87 5.26 -31.97
N GLY A 850 23.52 4.13 -31.65
CA GLY A 850 24.91 3.86 -32.08
C GLY A 850 25.95 3.77 -30.96
N ALA A 851 25.56 3.85 -29.68
CA ALA A 851 26.41 3.39 -28.59
C ALA A 851 26.61 1.87 -28.71
N MET A 852 27.63 1.49 -29.48
CA MET A 852 28.11 0.12 -29.62
C MET A 852 28.37 -0.50 -28.25
N GLU A 853 28.43 -1.83 -28.23
CA GLU A 853 28.93 -2.70 -27.17
C GLU A 853 30.38 -2.37 -26.76
N SER A 854 30.73 -1.11 -26.51
CA SER A 854 31.86 -0.86 -25.63
C SER A 854 31.37 -1.24 -24.25
N THR A 855 32.06 -2.21 -23.66
CA THR A 855 32.24 -2.29 -22.21
C THR A 855 32.50 -0.87 -21.72
N LEU A 856 31.46 -0.20 -21.23
CA LEU A 856 31.62 1.00 -20.42
C LEU A 856 32.67 0.61 -19.38
N ASP A 857 33.76 1.36 -19.38
CA ASP A 857 34.90 1.15 -18.51
C ASP A 857 34.36 0.89 -17.09
N PRO A 858 34.79 -0.18 -16.37
CA PRO A 858 34.34 -0.47 -15.01
C PRO A 858 34.53 0.71 -14.02
N MET A 859 35.11 1.83 -14.45
CA MET A 859 35.27 3.08 -13.71
C MET A 859 34.09 4.08 -13.77
N ILE A 860 33.00 3.86 -14.53
CA ILE A 860 31.79 4.70 -14.36
C ILE A 860 31.00 4.23 -13.13
N GLU A 861 31.49 4.61 -11.95
CA GLU A 861 30.90 4.27 -10.65
C GLU A 861 29.62 5.07 -10.31
N LYS A 862 29.29 6.14 -11.04
CA LYS A 862 28.15 7.00 -10.69
C LYS A 862 26.85 6.54 -11.36
N GLY A 863 25.92 6.03 -10.55
CA GLY A 863 24.56 5.63 -10.95
C GLY A 863 23.60 6.78 -11.28
N THR A 864 24.09 8.02 -11.39
CA THR A 864 23.26 9.22 -11.60
C THR A 864 23.78 10.07 -12.76
N LEU A 865 22.89 10.91 -13.30
CA LEU A 865 23.10 11.86 -14.39
C LEU A 865 22.76 13.26 -13.89
N THR A 866 23.59 14.26 -14.15
CA THR A 866 23.24 15.65 -13.84
C THR A 866 22.83 16.41 -15.10
N CYS A 867 21.65 17.01 -15.07
CA CYS A 867 21.12 17.91 -16.09
C CYS A 867 21.15 19.35 -15.56
N THR A 868 21.91 20.22 -16.22
CA THR A 868 22.03 21.64 -15.88
C THR A 868 21.28 22.47 -16.92
N ILE A 869 20.31 23.26 -16.46
CA ILE A 869 19.41 24.08 -17.26
C ILE A 869 19.66 25.54 -16.93
N ASN A 870 20.01 26.35 -17.92
CA ASN A 870 20.22 27.79 -17.76
C ASN A 870 19.06 28.56 -18.38
N ILE A 871 18.47 29.46 -17.61
CA ILE A 871 17.41 30.38 -18.01
C ILE A 871 17.97 31.79 -17.93
N ASP A 872 17.83 32.58 -18.98
CA ASP A 872 18.30 33.98 -19.00
C ASP A 872 17.37 34.93 -18.20
N MET A 873 17.77 36.20 -18.12
CA MET A 873 16.98 37.24 -17.42
C MET A 873 15.62 37.54 -18.07
N ALA A 874 15.41 37.13 -19.33
CA ALA A 874 14.13 37.27 -20.03
C ALA A 874 13.25 36.02 -19.88
N ALA A 875 13.58 35.12 -18.95
CA ALA A 875 12.90 33.85 -18.73
C ALA A 875 12.88 32.95 -19.98
N ARG A 876 13.99 32.92 -20.72
CA ARG A 876 14.18 32.04 -21.89
C ARG A 876 15.23 30.98 -21.60
N LEU A 877 15.00 29.78 -22.13
CA LEU A 877 15.97 28.69 -22.07
C LEU A 877 17.21 29.04 -22.91
N SER A 878 18.37 29.19 -22.27
CA SER A 878 19.62 29.60 -22.92
C SER A 878 20.55 28.42 -23.21
N ALA A 879 20.65 27.45 -22.30
CA ALA A 879 21.48 26.25 -22.49
C ALA A 879 21.01 25.07 -21.65
N ILE A 880 21.22 23.85 -22.16
CA ILE A 880 21.12 22.60 -21.40
C ILE A 880 22.46 21.86 -21.51
N GLN A 881 23.01 21.44 -20.38
CA GLN A 881 24.22 20.64 -20.29
C GLN A 881 23.94 19.35 -19.52
N ILE A 882 24.60 18.27 -19.92
CA ILE A 882 24.50 16.97 -19.25
C ILE A 882 25.91 16.50 -18.89
N SER A 883 26.08 16.02 -17.66
CA SER A 883 27.34 15.49 -17.13
C SER A 883 27.16 14.19 -16.37
#